data_AF-A0A2N1JEX2-F1
#
_entry.id   AF-A0A2N1JEX2-F1
#
_cell.length_a   1.000
_cell.length_b   1.000
_cell.length_c   1.000
_cell.angle_alpha   90.00
_cell.angle_beta   90.00
_cell.angle_gamma   90.00
#
_symmetry.space_group_name_H-M   'P 1'
#
loop_
_entity.id
_entity.type
_entity.pdbx_description
1 polymer ?
#
loop_
_entity_poly.entity_id
_entity_poly.type
_entity_poly.pdbx_seq_one_letter_code
_entity_poly.pdbx_strand_id
1 'polypeptide(L)'
;MPNAGTPAKKGNDPFARLAANTTRSPRASAPPPTPKDLHDAFLLPRAQETTFHRRLRTLLLDFVKQLIEWEEEHTLEGIRWASEARQVWDEIASILRTSPKDDEQQRASLIPLLQTLEHATTELSSVLARLEKHGARITVLADMGTELLLEASDGGKEAAAFGVPMWGTWTMERFEIALLVPQLYLPTTIAPADAPTDTAKRAILEQFVRLPHLHPSGLASHAPSFGADAALATGASRHFFEHVCEAETSIEQAETEQAIHELFAPFENDASAPFPTLRRGEHAAFLQRMLEPLPAPFVAFDSNRAWIIYWVAHALDLMGMPLQGAMRVRAVSTLLHFQDPHGGFGGGPGQLGHLMSTYAAVCALAILGKPGGMPSEQDIASDKLADGRGGWDCIDRKRIYAWMMRLKQPDGAFLVHDQGEIDVRATYCVVVIASLLGIATEALFQGVADHIASCQTYEGGFAALSCSVLVIDHDTVRTGLSVHAQPPQGEAHGGYAFCASAAYTQLCLAGKSSRVDTRKLVRWATSLQGTPYEGGGFRGRTNKLVDGCYGWFCGGGLMTCLEALVFPPMQEPAQDMDLESSSSWESAQEPELFDRAALAAYILVVAQAPLTGGLRDKPGKRADAYHTCYNLSGLSLTQHKLRPSVQQRREAEAQLAHAPALLRALYGASLAWAPTDVPEKDALAATHPVFNVGLTHVAQMMAHWYIA
;
A
#
# COMPACT_ATOMS: atom_id res chain seq x y z
N MET A 1 -33.32 -50.53 32.75
CA MET A 1 -32.00 -50.77 32.14
C MET A 1 -32.17 -50.57 30.64
N PRO A 2 -31.43 -49.64 30.02
CA PRO A 2 -30.04 -49.92 29.64
C PRO A 2 -29.04 -48.75 29.77
N ASN A 3 -27.77 -49.17 29.77
CA ASN A 3 -26.51 -48.56 29.33
C ASN A 3 -25.94 -47.30 30.01
N ALA A 4 -24.97 -47.60 30.88
CA ALA A 4 -23.89 -46.72 31.30
C ALA A 4 -23.08 -46.21 30.09
N GLY A 5 -23.00 -44.89 29.95
CA GLY A 5 -22.12 -44.21 29.02
C GLY A 5 -20.67 -44.22 29.51
N THR A 6 -19.78 -44.58 28.60
CA THR A 6 -18.32 -44.46 28.68
C THR A 6 -17.91 -43.04 29.07
N PRO A 7 -16.92 -42.82 29.97
CA PRO A 7 -16.43 -41.47 30.23
C PRO A 7 -15.68 -40.96 29.00
N ALA A 8 -16.09 -39.80 28.48
CA ALA A 8 -15.36 -39.07 27.47
C ALA A 8 -13.93 -38.80 27.97
N LYS A 9 -12.93 -39.21 27.19
CA LYS A 9 -11.52 -38.83 27.43
C LYS A 9 -11.46 -37.31 27.44
N LYS A 10 -10.91 -36.73 28.53
CA LYS A 10 -10.55 -35.31 28.62
C LYS A 10 -9.64 -34.96 27.44
N GLY A 11 -10.15 -34.21 26.47
CA GLY A 11 -9.31 -33.47 25.54
C GLY A 11 -8.49 -32.46 26.34
N ASN A 12 -7.18 -32.40 26.09
CA ASN A 12 -6.34 -31.32 26.60
C ASN A 12 -6.83 -30.04 25.94
N ASP A 13 -7.45 -29.15 26.72
CA ASP A 13 -7.68 -27.77 26.30
C ASP A 13 -6.31 -27.05 26.23
N PRO A 14 -5.86 -26.62 25.04
CA PRO A 14 -4.57 -25.94 24.88
C PRO A 14 -4.52 -24.58 25.60
N PHE A 15 -5.66 -23.96 25.88
CA PHE A 15 -5.75 -22.67 26.57
C PHE A 15 -5.70 -22.79 28.09
N ALA A 16 -6.07 -23.94 28.66
CA ALA A 16 -6.00 -24.20 30.10
C ALA A 16 -4.56 -24.11 30.64
N ARG A 17 -3.55 -24.39 29.81
CA ARG A 17 -2.12 -24.25 30.19
C ARG A 17 -1.64 -22.80 30.14
N LEU A 18 -2.17 -21.99 29.22
CA LEU A 18 -1.91 -20.55 29.16
C LEU A 18 -2.44 -19.85 30.42
N ALA A 19 -3.65 -20.23 30.87
CA ALA A 19 -4.28 -19.70 32.08
C ALA A 19 -3.56 -20.08 33.39
N ALA A 20 -2.78 -21.16 33.40
CA ALA A 20 -2.01 -21.59 34.56
C ALA A 20 -0.73 -20.74 34.78
N ASN A 21 -0.22 -20.08 33.74
CA ASN A 21 0.97 -19.22 33.84
C ASN A 21 0.65 -17.81 34.36
N THR A 22 -0.59 -17.32 34.19
CA THR A 22 -1.01 -16.01 34.72
C THR A 22 -1.38 -16.03 36.20
N THR A 23 -1.53 -17.22 36.80
CA THR A 23 -2.02 -17.40 38.19
C THR A 23 -0.93 -17.80 39.19
N ARG A 24 0.32 -17.97 38.75
CA ARG A 24 1.42 -18.39 39.63
C ARG A 24 2.09 -17.19 40.31
N SER A 25 1.78 -16.99 41.59
CA SER A 25 2.55 -16.08 42.46
C SER A 25 4.03 -16.50 42.51
N PRO A 26 5.01 -15.58 42.44
CA PRO A 26 6.41 -15.95 42.36
C PRO A 26 6.87 -16.52 43.70
N ARG A 27 7.24 -17.82 43.74
CA ARG A 27 8.06 -18.36 44.82
C ARG A 27 9.49 -17.89 44.61
N ALA A 28 10.08 -17.35 45.67
CA ALA A 28 11.43 -16.81 45.71
C ALA A 28 12.49 -17.86 45.34
N SER A 29 12.99 -17.80 44.10
CA SER A 29 14.26 -18.40 43.72
C SER A 29 14.80 -17.67 42.49
N ALA A 30 15.80 -16.81 42.71
CA ALA A 30 16.60 -16.03 41.75
C ALA A 30 15.81 -15.20 40.69
N PRO A 31 16.22 -13.95 40.41
CA PRO A 31 15.59 -13.20 39.32
C PRO A 31 15.79 -13.98 38.01
N PRO A 32 14.72 -14.25 37.24
CA PRO A 32 14.90 -14.80 35.90
C PRO A 32 15.72 -13.79 35.08
N PRO A 33 16.57 -14.27 34.15
CA PRO A 33 17.26 -13.36 33.25
C PRO A 33 16.21 -12.49 32.55
N THR A 34 16.42 -11.17 32.57
CA THR A 34 15.57 -10.22 31.85
C THR A 34 15.44 -10.70 30.40
N PRO A 35 14.23 -10.95 29.89
CA PRO A 35 14.05 -11.36 28.51
C PRO A 35 14.71 -10.31 27.60
N LYS A 36 15.54 -10.77 26.65
CA LYS A 36 16.11 -9.87 25.63
C LYS A 36 15.03 -9.27 24.72
N ASP A 37 13.84 -9.87 24.73
CA ASP A 37 12.64 -9.49 23.98
C ASP A 37 11.41 -9.67 24.91
N LEU A 38 10.61 -8.62 25.10
CA LEU A 38 9.44 -8.65 25.99
C LEU A 38 8.34 -9.60 25.48
N HIS A 39 8.30 -9.92 24.17
CA HIS A 39 7.38 -10.92 23.63
C HIS A 39 7.69 -12.34 24.11
N ASP A 40 8.95 -12.63 24.46
CA ASP A 40 9.35 -13.94 24.99
C ASP A 40 8.73 -14.20 26.39
N ALA A 41 8.23 -13.18 27.08
CA ALA A 41 7.59 -13.31 28.40
C ALA A 41 6.19 -13.98 28.34
N PHE A 42 5.53 -13.94 27.18
CA PHE A 42 4.21 -14.53 26.96
C PHE A 42 4.27 -15.92 26.31
N LEU A 43 5.48 -16.39 25.97
CA LEU A 43 5.69 -17.72 25.41
C LEU A 43 5.72 -18.77 26.53
N LEU A 44 5.12 -19.92 26.26
CA LEU A 44 5.33 -21.15 27.00
C LEU A 44 6.84 -21.47 27.04
N PRO A 45 7.36 -21.99 28.16
CA PRO A 45 8.76 -22.39 28.25
C PRO A 45 9.14 -23.35 27.13
N ARG A 46 10.30 -23.14 26.50
CA ARG A 46 10.82 -24.00 25.41
C ARG A 46 10.89 -25.49 25.77
N ALA A 47 10.99 -25.83 27.06
CA ALA A 47 10.92 -27.20 27.56
C ALA A 47 9.57 -27.90 27.30
N GLN A 48 8.52 -27.13 26.95
CA GLN A 48 7.20 -27.63 26.59
C GLN A 48 7.04 -27.84 25.08
N GLU A 49 8.05 -27.50 24.26
CA GLU A 49 8.04 -27.77 22.83
C GLU A 49 8.13 -29.28 22.55
N THR A 50 7.27 -29.75 21.64
CA THR A 50 7.36 -31.13 21.14
C THR A 50 8.65 -31.30 20.33
N THR A 51 9.08 -32.55 20.14
CA THR A 51 10.25 -32.83 19.29
C THR A 51 10.02 -32.39 17.84
N PHE A 52 8.79 -32.53 17.33
CA PHE A 52 8.39 -32.05 16.00
C PHE A 52 8.48 -30.53 15.90
N HIS A 53 8.00 -29.79 16.91
CA HIS A 53 8.12 -28.34 16.95
C HIS A 53 9.56 -27.84 16.97
N ARG A 54 10.43 -28.49 17.75
CA ARG A 54 11.85 -28.13 17.79
C ARG A 54 12.52 -28.33 16.45
N ARG A 55 12.28 -29.48 15.80
CA ARG A 55 12.83 -29.81 14.48
C ARG A 55 12.29 -28.85 13.41
N LEU A 56 10.98 -28.59 13.40
CA LEU A 56 10.35 -27.69 12.44
C LEU A 56 10.85 -26.26 12.62
N ARG A 57 10.97 -25.74 13.85
CA ARG A 57 11.54 -24.41 14.08
C ARG A 57 12.98 -24.31 13.58
N THR A 58 13.82 -25.31 13.83
CA THR A 58 15.21 -25.30 13.34
C THR A 58 15.24 -25.28 11.81
N LEU A 59 14.43 -26.12 11.17
CA LEU A 59 14.31 -26.14 9.70
C LEU A 59 13.86 -24.77 9.16
N LEU A 60 12.84 -24.17 9.79
CA LEU A 60 12.33 -22.86 9.41
C LEU A 60 13.37 -21.74 9.59
N LEU A 61 14.15 -21.76 10.68
CA LEU A 61 15.23 -20.78 10.88
C LEU A 61 16.35 -20.93 9.85
N ASP A 62 16.76 -22.17 9.55
CA ASP A 62 17.77 -22.44 8.53
C ASP A 62 17.26 -22.08 7.14
N PHE A 63 15.97 -22.32 6.85
CA PHE A 63 15.31 -21.96 5.61
C PHE A 63 15.28 -20.44 5.43
N VAL A 64 14.81 -19.69 6.43
CA VAL A 64 14.77 -18.22 6.40
C VAL A 64 16.16 -17.64 6.21
N LYS A 65 17.15 -18.18 6.93
CA LYS A 65 18.54 -17.73 6.77
C LYS A 65 19.02 -17.90 5.33
N GLN A 66 18.79 -19.07 4.74
CA GLN A 66 19.19 -19.32 3.34
C GLN A 66 18.45 -18.42 2.36
N LEU A 67 17.17 -18.11 2.62
CA LEU A 67 16.41 -17.25 1.73
C LEU A 67 16.80 -15.77 1.84
N ILE A 68 17.11 -15.28 3.04
CA ILE A 68 17.66 -13.91 3.22
C ILE A 68 19.01 -13.80 2.51
N GLU A 69 19.90 -14.79 2.67
CA GLU A 69 21.20 -14.81 1.98
C GLU A 69 21.00 -14.83 0.45
N TRP A 70 20.02 -15.60 -0.05
CA TRP A 70 19.66 -15.63 -1.47
C TRP A 70 19.14 -14.27 -1.96
N GLU A 71 18.23 -13.64 -1.22
CA GLU A 71 17.64 -12.34 -1.54
C GLU A 71 18.69 -11.23 -1.55
N GLU A 72 19.57 -11.18 -0.54
CA GLU A 72 20.65 -10.19 -0.49
C GLU A 72 21.62 -10.33 -1.67
N GLU A 73 21.99 -11.56 -2.03
CA GLU A 73 22.84 -11.85 -3.20
C GLU A 73 22.16 -11.43 -4.52
N HIS A 74 20.87 -11.72 -4.68
CA HIS A 74 20.09 -11.33 -5.84
C HIS A 74 19.99 -9.80 -5.95
N THR A 75 19.54 -9.15 -4.87
CA THR A 75 19.16 -7.73 -4.89
C THR A 75 20.34 -6.79 -4.85
N LEU A 76 21.44 -7.15 -4.15
CA LEU A 76 22.59 -6.27 -4.01
C LEU A 76 23.63 -6.50 -5.10
N GLU A 77 24.04 -7.75 -5.32
CA GLU A 77 25.11 -8.08 -6.27
C GLU A 77 24.55 -8.39 -7.66
N GLY A 78 23.50 -9.21 -7.74
CA GLY A 78 22.87 -9.59 -9.01
C GLY A 78 22.37 -8.40 -9.81
N ILE A 79 21.54 -7.55 -9.19
CA ILE A 79 21.02 -6.34 -9.84
C ILE A 79 22.15 -5.40 -10.24
N ARG A 80 23.12 -5.15 -9.35
CA ARG A 80 24.26 -4.26 -9.62
C ARG A 80 25.00 -4.67 -10.90
N TRP A 81 25.43 -5.93 -10.99
CA TRP A 81 26.21 -6.39 -12.14
C TRP A 81 25.36 -6.54 -13.41
N ALA A 82 24.06 -6.83 -13.29
CA ALA A 82 23.13 -6.85 -14.42
C ALA A 82 22.90 -5.46 -15.00
N SER A 83 22.73 -4.46 -14.14
CA SER A 83 22.62 -3.05 -14.54
C SER A 83 23.90 -2.56 -15.21
N GLU A 84 25.07 -2.90 -14.65
CA GLU A 84 26.37 -2.55 -15.23
C GLU A 84 26.57 -3.19 -16.62
N ALA A 85 26.28 -4.49 -16.76
CA ALA A 85 26.37 -5.18 -18.05
C ALA A 85 25.43 -4.59 -19.11
N ARG A 86 24.19 -4.26 -18.73
CA ARG A 86 23.22 -3.63 -19.64
C ARG A 86 23.66 -2.24 -20.06
N GLN A 87 24.12 -1.41 -19.13
CA GLN A 87 24.58 -0.05 -19.42
C GLN A 87 25.74 -0.06 -20.41
N VAL A 88 26.77 -0.89 -20.15
CA VAL A 88 27.93 -1.02 -21.03
C VAL A 88 27.53 -1.54 -22.41
N TRP A 89 26.55 -2.45 -22.49
CA TRP A 89 26.02 -2.94 -23.74
C TRP A 89 25.30 -1.84 -24.56
N ASP A 90 24.49 -1.01 -23.90
CA ASP A 90 23.79 0.10 -24.54
C ASP A 90 24.79 1.15 -25.09
N GLU A 91 25.89 1.40 -24.37
CA GLU A 91 27.00 2.26 -24.82
C GLU A 91 27.72 1.67 -26.04
N ILE A 92 28.06 0.38 -26.02
CA ILE A 92 28.63 -0.33 -27.18
C ILE A 92 27.69 -0.23 -28.38
N ALA A 93 26.39 -0.50 -28.19
CA ALA A 93 25.39 -0.43 -29.24
C ALA A 93 25.22 0.99 -29.80
N SER A 94 25.37 2.02 -28.96
CA SER A 94 25.37 3.43 -29.39
C SER A 94 26.56 3.73 -30.30
N ILE A 95 27.77 3.39 -29.88
CA ILE A 95 29.01 3.60 -30.66
C ILE A 95 28.95 2.89 -32.02
N LEU A 96 28.39 1.68 -32.05
CA LEU A 96 28.21 0.91 -33.29
C LEU A 96 27.16 1.51 -34.23
N ARG A 97 26.20 2.29 -33.73
CA ARG A 97 25.18 3.00 -34.54
C ARG A 97 25.69 4.32 -35.10
N THR A 98 26.59 5.01 -34.40
CA THR A 98 27.01 6.38 -34.73
C THR A 98 28.33 6.48 -35.50
N SER A 99 29.22 5.49 -35.41
CA SER A 99 30.55 5.55 -36.03
C SER A 99 30.67 4.75 -37.35
N PRO A 100 31.44 5.24 -38.34
CA PRO A 100 31.71 4.51 -39.57
C PRO A 100 32.50 3.22 -39.31
N LYS A 101 32.19 2.16 -40.07
CA LYS A 101 32.52 0.74 -39.79
C LYS A 101 34.02 0.35 -39.73
N ASP A 102 34.97 1.28 -39.87
CA ASP A 102 36.40 0.91 -39.91
C ASP A 102 37.34 2.02 -39.39
N ASP A 103 36.98 2.64 -38.27
CA ASP A 103 37.80 3.69 -37.64
C ASP A 103 38.63 3.12 -36.46
N GLU A 104 39.94 3.37 -36.45
CA GLU A 104 40.86 2.93 -35.39
C GLU A 104 40.44 3.49 -34.01
N GLN A 105 39.85 4.69 -34.03
CA GLN A 105 39.31 5.38 -32.86
C GLN A 105 38.05 4.71 -32.30
N GLN A 106 37.25 4.05 -33.14
CA GLN A 106 36.11 3.24 -32.72
C GLN A 106 36.59 2.01 -31.94
N ARG A 107 37.63 1.33 -32.44
CA ARG A 107 38.22 0.16 -31.76
C ARG A 107 38.82 0.55 -30.41
N ALA A 108 39.55 1.67 -30.36
CA ALA A 108 40.12 2.19 -29.11
C ALA A 108 39.05 2.53 -28.06
N SER A 109 37.86 2.96 -28.48
CA SER A 109 36.73 3.29 -27.59
C SER A 109 35.95 2.04 -27.14
N LEU A 110 35.89 1.00 -27.97
CA LEU A 110 35.16 -0.24 -27.67
C LEU A 110 35.93 -1.20 -26.75
N ILE A 111 37.27 -1.24 -26.82
CA ILE A 111 38.08 -2.20 -26.04
C ILE A 111 37.84 -2.09 -24.52
N PRO A 112 37.86 -0.89 -23.90
CA PRO A 112 37.59 -0.77 -22.47
C PRO A 112 36.17 -1.20 -22.10
N LEU A 113 35.17 -0.89 -22.93
CA LEU A 113 33.78 -1.28 -22.71
C LEU A 113 33.61 -2.80 -22.79
N LEU A 114 34.27 -3.46 -23.74
CA LEU A 114 34.24 -4.92 -23.85
C LEU A 114 34.88 -5.59 -22.63
N GLN A 115 35.93 -5.00 -22.04
CA GLN A 115 36.55 -5.48 -20.81
C GLN A 115 35.62 -5.32 -19.60
N THR A 116 34.93 -4.19 -19.47
CA THR A 116 33.93 -3.98 -18.41
C THR A 116 32.76 -4.95 -18.55
N LEU A 117 32.27 -5.16 -19.78
CA LEU A 117 31.20 -6.12 -20.06
C LEU A 117 31.62 -7.55 -19.70
N GLU A 118 32.84 -7.95 -20.05
CA GLU A 118 33.40 -9.25 -19.71
C GLU A 118 33.52 -9.44 -18.20
N HIS A 119 33.96 -8.41 -17.47
CA HIS A 119 34.02 -8.41 -16.01
C HIS A 119 32.63 -8.55 -15.39
N ALA A 120 31.67 -7.69 -15.75
CA ALA A 120 30.30 -7.74 -15.23
C ALA A 120 29.62 -9.08 -15.53
N THR A 121 29.85 -9.66 -16.72
CA THR A 121 29.34 -11.00 -17.08
C THR A 121 29.95 -12.11 -16.21
N THR A 122 31.23 -11.99 -15.87
CA THR A 122 31.93 -12.95 -14.99
C THR A 122 31.37 -12.89 -13.57
N GLU A 123 31.17 -11.69 -13.04
CA GLU A 123 30.57 -11.48 -11.72
C GLU A 123 29.12 -11.97 -11.68
N LEU A 124 28.32 -11.71 -12.72
CA LEU A 124 26.96 -12.26 -12.85
C LEU A 124 26.94 -13.78 -12.83
N SER A 125 27.88 -14.43 -13.51
CA SER A 125 28.00 -15.89 -13.51
C SER A 125 28.34 -16.43 -12.11
N SER A 126 29.18 -15.69 -11.36
CA SER A 126 29.52 -15.99 -9.97
C SER A 126 28.30 -15.85 -9.04
N VAL A 127 27.53 -14.76 -9.20
CA VAL A 127 26.26 -14.55 -8.46
C VAL A 127 25.29 -15.68 -8.74
N LEU A 128 25.11 -16.07 -10.01
CA LEU A 128 24.23 -17.18 -10.40
C LEU A 128 24.62 -18.49 -9.70
N ALA A 129 25.89 -18.85 -9.70
CA ALA A 129 26.36 -20.06 -9.04
C ALA A 129 26.08 -20.05 -7.52
N ARG A 130 26.16 -18.87 -6.86
CA ARG A 130 25.78 -18.73 -5.45
C ARG A 130 24.28 -18.84 -5.24
N LEU A 131 23.48 -18.20 -6.08
CA LEU A 131 22.01 -18.29 -6.04
C LEU A 131 21.52 -19.73 -6.25
N GLU A 132 22.11 -20.48 -7.18
CA GLU A 132 21.83 -21.91 -7.39
C GLU A 132 22.15 -22.75 -6.16
N LYS A 133 23.30 -22.48 -5.51
CA LYS A 133 23.69 -23.19 -4.28
C LYS A 133 22.73 -22.91 -3.14
N HIS A 134 22.30 -21.67 -2.96
CA HIS A 134 21.29 -21.30 -1.98
C HIS A 134 19.94 -21.95 -2.31
N GLY A 135 19.50 -21.91 -3.58
CA GLY A 135 18.29 -22.56 -4.07
C GLY A 135 18.27 -24.07 -3.79
N ALA A 136 19.35 -24.79 -4.14
CA ALA A 136 19.48 -26.22 -3.85
C ALA A 136 19.39 -26.53 -2.35
N ARG A 137 19.96 -25.66 -1.50
CA ARG A 137 19.88 -25.83 -0.04
C ARG A 137 18.49 -25.55 0.50
N ILE A 138 17.79 -24.57 -0.07
CA ILE A 138 16.39 -24.28 0.24
C ILE A 138 15.51 -25.49 -0.12
N THR A 139 15.72 -26.12 -1.29
CA THR A 139 15.03 -27.36 -1.69
C THR A 139 15.24 -28.48 -0.68
N VAL A 140 16.49 -28.74 -0.28
CA VAL A 140 16.79 -29.78 0.73
C VAL A 140 16.09 -29.50 2.06
N LEU A 141 16.09 -28.24 2.52
CA LEU A 141 15.41 -27.85 3.75
C LEU A 141 13.88 -28.02 3.66
N ALA A 142 13.30 -27.77 2.49
CA ALA A 142 11.89 -27.99 2.21
C ALA A 142 11.54 -29.49 2.23
N ASP A 143 12.33 -30.33 1.57
CA ASP A 143 12.16 -31.79 1.56
C ASP A 143 12.22 -32.36 2.99
N MET A 144 13.17 -31.89 3.80
CA MET A 144 13.27 -32.25 5.22
C MET A 144 12.03 -31.81 6.02
N GLY A 145 11.42 -30.68 5.67
CA GLY A 145 10.16 -30.22 6.26
C GLY A 145 8.99 -31.13 5.91
N THR A 146 8.89 -31.55 4.66
CA THR A 146 7.88 -32.50 4.17
C THR A 146 8.02 -33.85 4.84
N GLU A 147 9.23 -34.39 4.92
CA GLU A 147 9.49 -35.65 5.64
C GLU A 147 9.10 -35.54 7.12
N LEU A 148 9.39 -34.41 7.76
CA LEU A 148 9.01 -34.16 9.16
C LEU A 148 7.49 -34.13 9.35
N LEU A 149 6.75 -33.56 8.38
CA LEU A 149 5.29 -33.53 8.39
C LEU A 149 4.70 -34.92 8.18
N LEU A 150 5.22 -35.69 7.22
CA LEU A 150 4.82 -37.07 6.99
C LEU A 150 5.10 -37.95 8.21
N GLU A 151 6.26 -37.77 8.87
CA GLU A 151 6.62 -38.45 10.12
C GLU A 151 5.66 -38.10 11.27
N ALA A 152 5.13 -36.87 11.29
CA ALA A 152 4.17 -36.40 12.29
C ALA A 152 2.76 -36.95 12.07
N SER A 153 2.37 -37.13 10.80
CA SER A 153 1.07 -37.67 10.38
C SER A 153 1.02 -39.20 10.47
N ASP A 154 2.14 -39.89 10.30
CA ASP A 154 2.19 -41.35 10.35
C ASP A 154 2.16 -41.91 11.80
N GLY A 155 1.39 -42.98 12.00
CA GLY A 155 1.35 -43.73 13.27
C GLY A 155 0.58 -43.09 14.44
N GLY A 156 -0.38 -42.18 14.20
CA GLY A 156 -1.29 -41.66 15.24
C GLY A 156 -0.65 -40.65 16.21
N LYS A 157 0.46 -40.03 15.82
CA LYS A 157 1.18 -39.00 16.59
C LYS A 157 0.66 -37.58 16.35
N GLU A 158 -0.31 -37.40 15.47
CA GLU A 158 -0.89 -36.10 15.05
C GLU A 158 -1.30 -35.26 16.26
N ALA A 159 -2.04 -35.84 17.22
CA ALA A 159 -2.47 -35.14 18.42
C ALA A 159 -1.30 -34.68 19.31
N ALA A 160 -0.15 -35.35 19.24
CA ALA A 160 1.07 -34.95 19.96
C ALA A 160 1.93 -33.96 19.16
N ALA A 161 1.89 -34.02 17.82
CA ALA A 161 2.60 -33.09 16.93
C ALA A 161 1.91 -31.72 16.83
N PHE A 162 0.57 -31.70 16.79
CA PHE A 162 -0.25 -30.50 16.59
C PHE A 162 -1.03 -30.05 17.83
N GLY A 163 -0.87 -30.75 18.97
CA GLY A 163 -1.63 -30.49 20.20
C GLY A 163 -1.22 -29.22 20.96
N VAL A 164 -0.07 -28.64 20.63
CA VAL A 164 0.35 -27.31 21.10
C VAL A 164 0.54 -26.47 19.84
N PRO A 165 0.03 -25.24 19.75
CA PRO A 165 0.35 -24.37 18.63
C PRO A 165 1.80 -23.87 18.73
N MET A 166 2.56 -23.85 17.62
CA MET A 166 3.98 -23.43 17.64
C MET A 166 4.15 -22.00 18.16
N TRP A 167 3.14 -21.15 17.93
CA TRP A 167 3.09 -19.78 18.44
C TRP A 167 3.02 -19.68 19.97
N GLY A 168 2.67 -20.77 20.64
CA GLY A 168 2.72 -20.88 22.09
C GLY A 168 4.15 -20.91 22.62
N THR A 169 5.15 -21.29 21.84
CA THR A 169 6.57 -21.45 22.27
C THR A 169 7.56 -20.64 21.44
N TRP A 170 7.10 -20.06 20.34
CA TRP A 170 7.84 -19.22 19.40
C TRP A 170 6.93 -18.06 18.98
N THR A 171 7.39 -16.82 18.92
CA THR A 171 6.50 -15.67 18.60
C THR A 171 5.85 -15.82 17.22
N MET A 172 4.59 -15.42 17.04
CA MET A 172 3.92 -15.35 15.72
C MET A 172 4.73 -14.54 14.71
N GLU A 173 5.37 -13.44 15.11
CA GLU A 173 6.28 -12.67 14.24
C GLU A 173 7.38 -13.56 13.63
N ARG A 174 8.14 -14.28 14.47
CA ARG A 174 9.21 -15.18 13.99
C ARG A 174 8.67 -16.39 13.21
N PHE A 175 7.49 -16.88 13.56
CA PHE A 175 6.81 -17.98 12.87
C PHE A 175 6.31 -17.55 11.48
N GLU A 176 5.65 -16.40 11.39
CA GLU A 176 5.17 -15.83 10.13
C GLU A 176 6.29 -15.31 9.26
N ILE A 177 7.33 -14.65 9.79
CA ILE A 177 8.54 -14.36 9.01
C ILE A 177 9.08 -15.65 8.38
N ALA A 178 9.00 -16.78 9.09
CA ALA A 178 9.40 -18.06 8.52
C ALA A 178 8.42 -18.68 7.52
N LEU A 179 7.15 -18.29 7.54
CA LEU A 179 6.09 -18.78 6.65
C LEU A 179 5.73 -17.86 5.48
N LEU A 180 6.11 -16.58 5.52
CA LEU A 180 5.83 -15.56 4.49
C LEU A 180 6.96 -15.44 3.46
N VAL A 181 8.16 -15.84 3.85
CA VAL A 181 9.36 -15.93 3.02
C VAL A 181 9.26 -16.93 1.85
N PRO A 182 8.47 -18.02 1.88
CA PRO A 182 8.27 -18.95 0.76
C PRO A 182 7.36 -18.46 -0.38
N GLN A 183 6.64 -17.33 -0.25
CA GLN A 183 5.72 -16.86 -1.32
C GLN A 183 6.43 -16.12 -2.47
N LEU A 184 7.76 -16.00 -2.41
CA LEU A 184 8.58 -15.52 -3.53
C LEU A 184 9.09 -16.73 -4.31
N TYR A 185 8.58 -16.88 -5.54
CA TYR A 185 8.85 -17.95 -6.50
C TYR A 185 10.32 -18.42 -6.54
N LEU A 186 10.52 -19.74 -6.41
CA LEU A 186 11.74 -20.43 -6.85
C LEU A 186 11.54 -20.95 -8.30
N PRO A 187 12.46 -20.68 -9.24
CA PRO A 187 12.47 -21.37 -10.52
C PRO A 187 12.88 -22.84 -10.34
N THR A 188 12.11 -23.76 -10.93
CA THR A 188 12.52 -25.15 -11.14
C THR A 188 13.66 -25.20 -12.17
N THR A 189 14.82 -25.70 -11.71
CA THR A 189 15.96 -26.25 -12.48
C THR A 189 16.34 -25.51 -13.78
N ILE A 190 17.43 -24.74 -13.72
CA ILE A 190 18.18 -24.27 -14.89
C ILE A 190 18.95 -25.47 -15.47
N ALA A 191 18.72 -25.79 -16.75
CA ALA A 191 19.43 -26.87 -17.42
C ALA A 191 20.94 -26.53 -17.52
N PRO A 192 21.86 -27.48 -17.27
CA PRO A 192 23.29 -27.23 -17.33
C PRO A 192 23.73 -27.02 -18.78
N ALA A 193 24.30 -25.86 -19.10
CA ALA A 193 24.86 -25.57 -20.41
C ALA A 193 26.37 -25.84 -20.42
N ASP A 194 26.80 -26.85 -21.17
CA ASP A 194 28.19 -27.07 -21.53
C ASP A 194 28.68 -25.98 -22.53
N ALA A 195 29.76 -25.29 -22.14
CA ALA A 195 30.64 -24.39 -22.92
C ALA A 195 30.05 -23.11 -23.60
N PRO A 196 30.80 -21.99 -23.64
CA PRO A 196 30.24 -20.66 -23.85
C PRO A 196 30.19 -20.25 -25.33
N THR A 197 29.00 -19.95 -25.85
CA THR A 197 28.78 -19.17 -27.07
C THR A 197 28.09 -17.85 -26.72
N ASP A 198 28.16 -16.82 -27.58
CA ASP A 198 27.49 -15.51 -27.39
C ASP A 198 25.98 -15.63 -27.11
N THR A 199 25.37 -16.75 -27.49
CA THR A 199 23.97 -17.08 -27.24
C THR A 199 23.70 -17.42 -25.77
N ALA A 200 24.68 -17.96 -25.04
CA ALA A 200 24.57 -18.28 -23.61
C ALA A 200 24.61 -17.02 -22.72
N LYS A 201 25.43 -16.02 -23.09
CA LYS A 201 25.49 -14.71 -22.40
C LYS A 201 24.15 -13.98 -22.47
N ARG A 202 23.45 -14.09 -23.61
CA ARG A 202 22.13 -13.51 -23.84
C ARG A 202 21.02 -14.24 -23.08
N ALA A 203 21.09 -15.57 -22.99
CA ALA A 203 20.14 -16.39 -22.22
C ALA A 203 20.23 -16.13 -20.71
N ILE A 204 21.44 -15.87 -20.19
CA ILE A 204 21.69 -15.51 -18.78
C ILE A 204 21.04 -14.15 -18.43
N LEU A 205 21.22 -13.15 -19.31
CA LEU A 205 20.57 -11.84 -19.19
C LEU A 205 19.04 -11.95 -19.32
N GLU A 206 18.54 -12.77 -20.25
CA GLU A 206 17.10 -13.01 -20.42
C GLU A 206 16.47 -13.75 -19.23
N GLN A 207 17.22 -14.61 -18.53
CA GLN A 207 16.74 -15.29 -17.31
C GLN A 207 16.73 -14.37 -16.10
N PHE A 208 17.71 -13.46 -15.95
CA PHE A 208 17.75 -12.49 -14.86
C PHE A 208 16.66 -11.41 -14.99
N VAL A 209 16.37 -10.97 -16.21
CA VAL A 209 15.27 -10.03 -16.52
C VAL A 209 13.88 -10.65 -16.32
N ARG A 210 13.79 -12.00 -16.23
CA ARG A 210 12.54 -12.76 -16.04
C ARG A 210 12.28 -13.21 -14.60
N LEU A 211 13.20 -12.99 -13.66
CA LEU A 211 12.94 -13.21 -12.24
C LEU A 211 11.93 -12.13 -11.76
N PRO A 212 10.85 -12.52 -11.05
CA PRO A 212 9.74 -11.61 -10.82
C PRO A 212 10.18 -10.44 -9.93
N HIS A 213 9.88 -9.25 -10.44
CA HIS A 213 10.06 -7.89 -9.87
C HIS A 213 11.42 -7.22 -10.11
N LEU A 214 11.57 -6.60 -11.29
CA LEU A 214 11.76 -5.15 -11.49
C LEU A 214 12.23 -4.86 -12.93
N HIS A 215 11.28 -4.42 -13.77
CA HIS A 215 11.45 -3.62 -14.99
C HIS A 215 12.24 -4.21 -16.18
N PRO A 216 11.64 -4.17 -17.38
CA PRO A 216 11.94 -2.98 -18.18
C PRO A 216 10.76 -2.44 -19.00
N SER A 217 10.46 -1.16 -18.79
CA SER A 217 10.55 -0.12 -19.84
C SER A 217 10.69 -0.67 -21.26
N GLY A 218 9.60 -0.62 -22.03
CA GLY A 218 9.62 -0.88 -23.46
C GLY A 218 8.86 -2.13 -23.90
N LEU A 219 7.55 -2.17 -23.65
CA LEU A 219 6.63 -2.82 -24.60
C LEU A 219 6.56 -1.96 -25.88
N ALA A 220 7.69 -1.82 -26.57
CA ALA A 220 7.75 -1.34 -27.93
C ALA A 220 7.63 -2.55 -28.86
N SER A 221 6.44 -2.72 -29.45
CA SER A 221 6.10 -3.29 -30.78
C SER A 221 6.80 -4.53 -31.38
N HIS A 222 7.78 -5.18 -30.74
CA HIS A 222 8.58 -6.26 -31.35
C HIS A 222 8.97 -7.43 -30.41
N ALA A 223 8.21 -7.71 -29.36
CA ALA A 223 8.46 -8.92 -28.56
C ALA A 223 8.05 -10.20 -29.34
N PRO A 224 8.94 -11.20 -29.51
CA PRO A 224 8.59 -12.47 -30.14
C PRO A 224 7.65 -13.29 -29.25
N SER A 225 6.66 -13.93 -29.87
CA SER A 225 5.69 -14.80 -29.23
C SER A 225 6.36 -15.96 -28.49
N PHE A 226 6.02 -16.19 -27.23
CA PHE A 226 6.46 -17.38 -26.50
C PHE A 226 5.36 -18.44 -26.54
N GLY A 227 5.69 -19.58 -27.15
CA GLY A 227 4.80 -20.71 -27.40
C GLY A 227 4.58 -21.64 -26.22
N ALA A 228 3.87 -22.74 -26.53
CA ALA A 228 3.18 -23.68 -25.64
C ALA A 228 4.00 -24.45 -24.57
N ASP A 229 5.31 -24.21 -24.43
CA ASP A 229 6.16 -24.93 -23.48
C ASP A 229 6.24 -24.28 -22.09
N ALA A 230 5.65 -23.09 -21.89
CA ALA A 230 5.54 -22.44 -20.59
C ALA A 230 4.60 -23.19 -19.60
N ALA A 231 3.72 -24.06 -20.11
CA ALA A 231 2.76 -24.82 -19.30
C ALA A 231 3.41 -25.97 -18.49
N LEU A 232 4.53 -26.54 -18.94
CA LEU A 232 5.17 -27.67 -18.25
C LEU A 232 6.12 -27.25 -17.12
N ALA A 233 6.78 -26.10 -17.24
CA ALA A 233 7.77 -25.64 -16.25
C ALA A 233 7.14 -24.83 -15.10
N THR A 234 6.00 -24.16 -15.35
CA THR A 234 5.28 -23.38 -14.32
C THR A 234 4.29 -24.22 -13.53
N GLY A 235 3.75 -25.30 -14.10
CA GLY A 235 2.76 -26.16 -13.45
C GLY A 235 3.29 -27.03 -12.30
N ALA A 236 4.60 -27.34 -12.27
CA ALA A 236 5.18 -28.22 -11.25
C ALA A 236 5.60 -27.51 -9.95
N SER A 237 5.88 -26.19 -10.01
CA SER A 237 6.31 -25.38 -8.85
C SER A 237 5.14 -24.67 -8.15
N ARG A 238 4.02 -24.48 -8.86
CA ARG A 238 2.89 -23.62 -8.45
C ARG A 238 2.14 -24.06 -7.19
N HIS A 239 2.44 -25.25 -6.65
CA HIS A 239 1.55 -25.92 -5.71
C HIS A 239 2.25 -26.68 -4.56
N PHE A 240 3.52 -26.40 -4.24
CA PHE A 240 4.25 -27.19 -3.23
C PHE A 240 3.53 -27.27 -1.86
N PHE A 241 2.85 -26.22 -1.41
CA PHE A 241 2.00 -26.28 -0.21
C PHE A 241 0.50 -26.40 -0.52
N GLU A 242 0.01 -25.84 -1.64
CA GLU A 242 -1.43 -25.87 -1.97
C GLU A 242 -1.93 -27.27 -2.34
N HIS A 243 -1.11 -28.12 -2.95
CA HIS A 243 -1.44 -29.54 -3.15
C HIS A 243 -1.22 -30.41 -1.91
N VAL A 244 -0.49 -29.92 -0.90
CA VAL A 244 -0.17 -30.68 0.32
C VAL A 244 -1.18 -30.37 1.44
N CYS A 245 -1.72 -29.15 1.49
CA CYS A 245 -2.79 -28.73 2.40
C CYS A 245 -3.63 -27.64 1.73
N GLU A 246 -4.65 -28.04 0.96
CA GLU A 246 -5.71 -27.12 0.55
C GLU A 246 -6.33 -26.48 1.81
N ALA A 247 -6.39 -25.15 1.81
CA ALA A 247 -7.06 -24.37 2.84
C ALA A 247 -8.09 -23.45 2.18
N GLU A 248 -9.04 -22.94 2.95
CA GLU A 248 -10.03 -21.96 2.46
C GLU A 248 -9.36 -20.80 1.72
N THR A 249 -8.22 -20.31 2.23
CA THR A 249 -7.41 -19.28 1.57
C THR A 249 -6.94 -19.66 0.17
N SER A 250 -6.36 -20.85 -0.02
CA SER A 250 -5.82 -21.26 -1.34
C SER A 250 -6.95 -21.56 -2.33
N ILE A 251 -8.09 -22.07 -1.85
CA ILE A 251 -9.28 -22.31 -2.66
C ILE A 251 -9.86 -20.99 -3.16
N GLU A 252 -10.12 -20.02 -2.27
CA GLU A 252 -10.63 -18.69 -2.65
C GLU A 252 -9.66 -17.96 -3.60
N GLN A 253 -8.36 -18.12 -3.37
CA GLN A 253 -7.31 -17.55 -4.22
C GLN A 253 -7.38 -18.13 -5.64
N ALA A 254 -7.37 -19.46 -5.77
CA ALA A 254 -7.44 -20.14 -7.05
C ALA A 254 -8.73 -19.81 -7.83
N GLU A 255 -9.87 -19.74 -7.15
CA GLU A 255 -11.15 -19.33 -7.76
C GLU A 255 -11.09 -17.89 -8.29
N THR A 256 -10.42 -16.99 -7.55
CA THR A 256 -10.26 -15.59 -7.95
C THR A 256 -9.31 -15.44 -9.13
N GLU A 257 -8.17 -16.14 -9.11
CA GLU A 257 -7.22 -16.18 -10.23
C GLU A 257 -7.87 -16.69 -11.51
N GLN A 258 -8.64 -17.78 -11.41
CA GLN A 258 -9.37 -18.33 -12.55
C GLN A 258 -10.34 -17.30 -13.16
N ALA A 259 -11.14 -16.64 -12.32
CA ALA A 259 -12.10 -15.63 -12.78
C ALA A 259 -11.42 -14.39 -13.39
N ILE A 260 -10.21 -14.02 -12.94
CA ILE A 260 -9.41 -12.93 -13.51
C ILE A 260 -8.80 -13.37 -14.84
N HIS A 261 -8.20 -14.55 -14.90
CA HIS A 261 -7.60 -15.09 -16.10
C HIS A 261 -8.60 -15.20 -17.25
N GLU A 262 -9.85 -15.60 -16.98
CA GLU A 262 -10.91 -15.62 -18.00
C GLU A 262 -11.18 -14.25 -18.64
N LEU A 263 -10.97 -13.14 -17.91
CA LEU A 263 -11.09 -11.78 -18.45
C LEU A 263 -9.85 -11.36 -19.25
N PHE A 264 -8.68 -11.89 -18.91
CA PHE A 264 -7.42 -11.61 -19.61
C PHE A 264 -7.17 -12.51 -20.83
N ALA A 265 -7.79 -13.69 -20.89
CA ALA A 265 -7.62 -14.67 -21.95
C ALA A 265 -7.73 -14.10 -23.39
N PRO A 266 -8.62 -13.13 -23.71
CA PRO A 266 -8.65 -12.54 -25.05
C PRO A 266 -7.37 -11.80 -25.45
N PHE A 267 -6.64 -11.22 -24.48
CA PHE A 267 -5.44 -10.41 -24.72
C PHE A 267 -4.16 -11.27 -24.69
N GLU A 268 -4.18 -12.42 -24.02
CA GLU A 268 -3.08 -13.39 -24.08
C GLU A 268 -2.97 -14.04 -25.47
N ASN A 269 -4.13 -14.29 -26.11
CA ASN A 269 -4.19 -14.95 -27.42
C ASN A 269 -3.86 -14.00 -28.58
N ASP A 270 -3.90 -12.69 -28.36
CA ASP A 270 -3.55 -11.66 -29.34
C ASP A 270 -2.83 -10.50 -28.66
N ALA A 271 -1.49 -10.56 -28.64
CA ALA A 271 -0.65 -9.51 -28.06
C ALA A 271 -0.79 -8.14 -28.75
N SER A 272 -1.46 -8.06 -29.90
CA SER A 272 -1.78 -6.79 -30.58
C SER A 272 -3.12 -6.18 -30.15
N ALA A 273 -3.96 -6.93 -29.44
CA ALA A 273 -5.24 -6.45 -28.96
C ALA A 273 -5.05 -5.44 -27.80
N PRO A 274 -5.50 -4.18 -27.94
CA PRO A 274 -5.38 -3.21 -26.87
C PRO A 274 -6.31 -3.55 -25.71
N PHE A 275 -5.87 -3.28 -24.48
CA PHE A 275 -6.75 -3.33 -23.32
C PHE A 275 -7.95 -2.38 -23.48
N PRO A 276 -9.09 -2.70 -22.85
CA PRO A 276 -10.29 -1.88 -22.96
C PRO A 276 -10.02 -0.47 -22.42
N THR A 277 -10.55 0.52 -23.11
CA THR A 277 -10.51 1.91 -22.62
C THR A 277 -11.49 2.11 -21.47
N LEU A 278 -11.27 3.17 -20.70
CA LEU A 278 -12.16 3.54 -19.60
C LEU A 278 -13.53 4.01 -20.14
N ARG A 279 -14.61 3.38 -19.70
CA ARG A 279 -15.98 3.68 -20.15
C ARG A 279 -16.59 4.88 -19.42
N ARG A 280 -15.93 6.04 -19.53
CA ARG A 280 -16.25 7.29 -18.79
C ARG A 280 -17.74 7.62 -18.79
N GLY A 281 -18.41 7.56 -19.95
CA GLY A 281 -19.84 7.85 -20.07
C GLY A 281 -20.74 6.91 -19.27
N GLU A 282 -20.44 5.61 -19.28
CA GLU A 282 -21.19 4.61 -18.50
C GLU A 282 -20.97 4.80 -16.99
N HIS A 283 -19.73 5.06 -16.57
CA HIS A 283 -19.41 5.31 -15.16
C HIS A 283 -20.03 6.62 -14.67
N ALA A 284 -20.01 7.68 -15.47
CA ALA A 284 -20.67 8.94 -15.12
C ALA A 284 -22.19 8.76 -14.97
N ALA A 285 -22.84 8.06 -15.90
CA ALA A 285 -24.27 7.75 -15.81
C ALA A 285 -24.60 6.91 -14.58
N PHE A 286 -23.75 5.93 -14.23
CA PHE A 286 -23.88 5.15 -12.99
C PHE A 286 -23.81 6.03 -11.74
N LEU A 287 -22.81 6.90 -11.65
CA LEU A 287 -22.60 7.79 -10.50
C LEU A 287 -23.73 8.81 -10.34
N GLN A 288 -24.26 9.36 -11.43
CA GLN A 288 -25.39 10.29 -11.38
C GLN A 288 -26.65 9.63 -10.80
N ARG A 289 -26.93 8.35 -11.13
CA ARG A 289 -28.03 7.60 -10.53
C ARG A 289 -27.88 7.40 -9.02
N MET A 290 -26.66 7.42 -8.48
CA MET A 290 -26.42 7.31 -7.05
C MET A 290 -26.83 8.57 -6.25
N LEU A 291 -27.16 9.67 -6.94
CA LEU A 291 -27.68 10.91 -6.34
C LEU A 291 -29.21 11.04 -6.47
N GLU A 292 -29.86 10.10 -7.15
CA GLU A 292 -31.32 9.97 -7.20
C GLU A 292 -31.85 9.27 -5.93
N PRO A 293 -33.19 9.27 -5.68
CA PRO A 293 -33.75 8.51 -4.57
C PRO A 293 -33.33 7.03 -4.60
N LEU A 294 -32.55 6.63 -3.59
CA LEU A 294 -32.02 5.27 -3.48
C LEU A 294 -33.08 4.30 -2.94
N PRO A 295 -33.08 3.02 -3.35
CA PRO A 295 -34.05 2.04 -2.89
C PRO A 295 -33.82 1.68 -1.41
N ALA A 296 -34.87 1.19 -0.74
CA ALA A 296 -34.88 0.89 0.70
C ALA A 296 -33.66 0.12 1.26
N PRO A 297 -33.05 -0.86 0.55
CA PRO A 297 -31.86 -1.55 1.03
C PRO A 297 -30.64 -0.64 1.31
N PHE A 298 -30.60 0.58 0.76
CA PHE A 298 -29.55 1.57 1.06
C PHE A 298 -29.67 2.17 2.47
N VAL A 299 -30.66 1.77 3.28
CA VAL A 299 -30.75 2.17 4.69
C VAL A 299 -29.47 1.84 5.48
N ALA A 300 -28.72 0.80 5.10
CA ALA A 300 -27.42 0.48 5.68
C ALA A 300 -26.35 1.58 5.46
N PHE A 301 -26.57 2.47 4.49
CA PHE A 301 -25.71 3.61 4.17
C PHE A 301 -26.27 4.95 4.65
N ASP A 302 -27.32 4.97 5.50
CA ASP A 302 -27.91 6.23 5.96
C ASP A 302 -26.93 7.08 6.79
N SER A 303 -25.97 6.45 7.47
CA SER A 303 -24.85 7.13 8.14
C SER A 303 -23.65 7.44 7.24
N ASN A 304 -23.76 7.18 5.93
CA ASN A 304 -22.69 7.33 4.94
C ASN A 304 -23.11 8.20 3.75
N ARG A 305 -24.14 9.04 3.88
CA ARG A 305 -24.60 9.87 2.75
C ARG A 305 -23.58 10.93 2.34
N ALA A 306 -22.81 11.47 3.31
CA ALA A 306 -21.67 12.35 3.03
C ALA A 306 -20.62 11.64 2.15
N TRP A 307 -20.35 10.36 2.43
CA TRP A 307 -19.44 9.53 1.66
C TRP A 307 -19.93 9.28 0.23
N ILE A 308 -21.22 8.98 0.05
CA ILE A 308 -21.80 8.80 -1.30
C ILE A 308 -21.61 10.08 -2.13
N ILE A 309 -21.87 11.25 -1.56
CA ILE A 309 -21.69 12.53 -2.25
C ILE A 309 -20.22 12.74 -2.62
N TYR A 310 -19.28 12.47 -1.70
CA TYR A 310 -17.86 12.57 -1.96
C TYR A 310 -17.40 11.62 -3.07
N TRP A 311 -17.73 10.32 -2.97
CA TRP A 311 -17.33 9.32 -3.95
C TRP A 311 -17.84 9.66 -5.36
N VAL A 312 -19.09 10.12 -5.46
CA VAL A 312 -19.67 10.56 -6.73
C VAL A 312 -18.97 11.81 -7.25
N ALA A 313 -18.82 12.84 -6.41
CA ALA A 313 -18.20 14.10 -6.82
C ALA A 313 -16.76 13.90 -7.29
N HIS A 314 -15.96 13.14 -6.53
CA HIS A 314 -14.55 12.91 -6.83
C HIS A 314 -14.36 12.02 -8.07
N ALA A 315 -15.12 10.93 -8.20
CA ALA A 315 -15.05 10.09 -9.39
C ALA A 315 -15.42 10.85 -10.68
N LEU A 316 -16.43 11.72 -10.62
CA LEU A 316 -16.82 12.59 -11.73
C LEU A 316 -15.75 13.63 -12.07
N ASP A 317 -15.13 14.23 -11.04
CA ASP A 317 -14.03 15.19 -11.19
C ASP A 317 -12.81 14.55 -11.87
N LEU A 318 -12.38 13.36 -11.40
CA LEU A 318 -11.31 12.56 -12.00
C LEU A 318 -11.55 12.28 -13.48
N MET A 319 -12.78 11.98 -13.87
CA MET A 319 -13.14 11.71 -15.27
C MET A 319 -13.27 12.98 -16.13
N GLY A 320 -13.05 14.18 -15.58
CA GLY A 320 -13.25 15.44 -16.29
C GLY A 320 -14.72 15.73 -16.60
N MET A 321 -15.64 15.11 -15.85
CA MET A 321 -17.10 15.23 -15.99
C MET A 321 -17.72 15.73 -14.67
N PRO A 322 -17.24 16.84 -14.09
CA PRO A 322 -17.61 17.25 -12.74
C PRO A 322 -19.12 17.47 -12.59
N LEU A 323 -19.65 17.33 -11.39
CA LEU A 323 -21.06 17.59 -11.10
C LEU A 323 -21.40 19.07 -11.34
N GLN A 324 -22.48 19.36 -12.09
CA GLN A 324 -22.89 20.72 -12.45
C GLN A 324 -24.37 20.98 -12.13
N GLY A 325 -24.85 22.21 -12.41
CA GLY A 325 -26.27 22.56 -12.34
C GLY A 325 -26.89 22.47 -10.94
N ALA A 326 -28.21 22.26 -10.87
CA ALA A 326 -28.94 22.02 -9.61
C ALA A 326 -28.34 20.88 -8.78
N MET A 327 -27.80 19.83 -9.40
CA MET A 327 -27.23 18.71 -8.64
C MET A 327 -26.04 19.15 -7.79
N ARG A 328 -25.15 19.97 -8.37
CA ARG A 328 -24.04 20.56 -7.60
C ARG A 328 -24.56 21.43 -6.45
N VAL A 329 -25.51 22.32 -6.73
CA VAL A 329 -26.07 23.24 -5.72
C VAL A 329 -26.76 22.46 -4.59
N ARG A 330 -27.57 21.45 -4.94
CA ARG A 330 -28.24 20.57 -3.99
C ARG A 330 -27.25 19.76 -3.15
N ALA A 331 -26.17 19.26 -3.74
CA ALA A 331 -25.15 18.52 -3.02
C ALA A 331 -24.44 19.41 -1.98
N VAL A 332 -24.04 20.64 -2.36
CA VAL A 332 -23.46 21.61 -1.41
C VAL A 332 -24.44 21.91 -0.28
N SER A 333 -25.69 22.25 -0.60
CA SER A 333 -26.72 22.52 0.42
C SER A 333 -26.94 21.30 1.33
N THR A 334 -27.02 20.09 0.76
CA THR A 334 -27.23 18.85 1.51
C THR A 334 -26.10 18.60 2.53
N LEU A 335 -24.84 18.74 2.10
CA LEU A 335 -23.68 18.57 2.98
C LEU A 335 -23.69 19.58 4.13
N LEU A 336 -24.02 20.84 3.86
CA LEU A 336 -24.09 21.87 4.90
C LEU A 336 -25.17 21.57 5.95
N HIS A 337 -26.26 20.90 5.58
CA HIS A 337 -27.29 20.43 6.53
C HIS A 337 -26.85 19.21 7.35
N PHE A 338 -25.72 18.57 7.02
CA PHE A 338 -25.16 17.48 7.83
C PHE A 338 -24.24 18.00 8.93
N GLN A 339 -23.97 19.30 8.98
CA GLN A 339 -23.12 19.89 10.01
C GLN A 339 -23.79 19.80 11.38
N ASP A 340 -23.11 19.16 12.33
CA ASP A 340 -23.58 18.99 13.70
C ASP A 340 -23.42 20.31 14.48
N PRO A 341 -24.47 20.81 15.16
CA PRO A 341 -24.36 21.91 16.10
C PRO A 341 -23.23 21.77 17.14
N HIS A 342 -22.80 20.55 17.49
CA HIS A 342 -21.74 20.27 18.45
C HIS A 342 -20.33 20.14 17.84
N GLY A 343 -20.21 20.18 16.52
CA GLY A 343 -18.95 20.19 15.76
C GLY A 343 -18.81 19.00 14.81
N GLY A 344 -18.20 19.25 13.64
CA GLY A 344 -18.05 18.24 12.58
C GLY A 344 -19.30 18.10 11.71
N PHE A 345 -19.26 17.13 10.79
CA PHE A 345 -20.40 16.70 9.98
C PHE A 345 -20.76 15.26 10.32
N GLY A 346 -22.06 14.97 10.38
CA GLY A 346 -22.60 13.63 10.50
C GLY A 346 -22.79 12.93 9.16
N GLY A 347 -23.27 11.69 9.21
CA GLY A 347 -23.60 10.90 8.03
C GLY A 347 -24.84 11.37 7.27
N GLY A 348 -25.69 12.17 7.92
CA GLY A 348 -26.94 12.71 7.42
C GLY A 348 -27.49 13.79 8.37
N PRO A 349 -28.63 14.43 8.05
CA PRO A 349 -29.18 15.52 8.86
C PRO A 349 -29.55 15.03 10.26
N GLY A 350 -29.11 15.78 11.29
CA GLY A 350 -29.39 15.47 12.69
C GLY A 350 -28.58 14.30 13.28
N GLN A 351 -27.69 13.69 12.50
CA GLN A 351 -26.72 12.73 13.04
C GLN A 351 -25.52 13.45 13.67
N LEU A 352 -24.93 12.83 14.69
CA LEU A 352 -23.76 13.37 15.39
C LEU A 352 -22.55 13.53 14.47
N GLY A 353 -21.70 14.50 14.79
CA GLY A 353 -20.42 14.74 14.12
C GLY A 353 -19.51 13.52 14.20
N HIS A 354 -18.97 13.11 13.05
CA HIS A 354 -18.12 11.93 12.93
C HIS A 354 -16.93 12.22 12.02
N LEU A 355 -15.71 11.86 12.40
CA LEU A 355 -14.48 12.28 11.69
C LEU A 355 -14.46 11.84 10.23
N MET A 356 -14.85 10.60 9.95
CA MET A 356 -14.93 10.08 8.57
C MET A 356 -15.97 10.83 7.72
N SER A 357 -17.15 11.13 8.28
CA SER A 357 -18.19 11.91 7.57
C SER A 357 -17.77 13.38 7.41
N THR A 358 -17.04 13.93 8.38
CA THR A 358 -16.45 15.27 8.31
C THR A 358 -15.39 15.34 7.22
N TYR A 359 -14.51 14.33 7.10
CA TYR A 359 -13.56 14.22 6.00
C TYR A 359 -14.29 14.19 4.66
N ALA A 360 -15.29 13.31 4.50
CA ALA A 360 -16.05 13.20 3.26
C ALA A 360 -16.76 14.52 2.90
N ALA A 361 -17.39 15.18 3.87
CA ALA A 361 -18.07 16.44 3.66
C ALA A 361 -17.11 17.58 3.27
N VAL A 362 -15.97 17.71 3.96
CA VAL A 362 -14.95 18.73 3.65
C VAL A 362 -14.34 18.49 2.27
N CYS A 363 -13.96 17.25 1.93
CA CYS A 363 -13.43 16.93 0.61
C CYS A 363 -14.47 17.13 -0.50
N ALA A 364 -15.73 16.74 -0.28
CA ALA A 364 -16.81 17.01 -1.23
C ALA A 364 -17.09 18.51 -1.39
N LEU A 365 -17.03 19.30 -0.31
CA LEU A 365 -17.15 20.75 -0.37
C LEU A 365 -15.93 21.40 -1.04
N ALA A 366 -14.74 20.83 -0.96
CA ALA A 366 -13.58 21.29 -1.73
C ALA A 366 -13.84 21.16 -3.24
N ILE A 367 -14.43 20.04 -3.67
CA ILE A 367 -14.72 19.74 -5.09
C ILE A 367 -15.95 20.53 -5.60
N LEU A 368 -17.00 20.61 -4.79
CA LEU A 368 -18.32 21.11 -5.22
C LEU A 368 -18.58 22.57 -4.79
N GLY A 369 -18.00 23.01 -3.68
CA GLY A 369 -18.22 24.34 -3.13
C GLY A 369 -17.40 25.43 -3.81
N LYS A 370 -17.48 26.63 -3.26
CA LYS A 370 -16.61 27.79 -3.53
C LYS A 370 -16.74 28.80 -2.36
N PRO A 371 -16.00 29.92 -2.34
CA PRO A 371 -16.16 30.94 -1.30
C PRO A 371 -17.61 31.47 -1.21
N GLY A 372 -18.04 31.82 0.00
CA GLY A 372 -19.36 32.40 0.25
C GLY A 372 -20.27 31.59 1.16
N GLY A 373 -21.43 32.17 1.48
CA GLY A 373 -22.42 31.61 2.40
C GLY A 373 -23.31 30.51 1.80
N MET A 374 -24.44 30.26 2.47
CA MET A 374 -25.37 29.16 2.17
C MET A 374 -26.02 29.34 0.79
N PRO A 375 -26.08 28.29 -0.05
CA PRO A 375 -26.90 28.29 -1.25
C PRO A 375 -28.39 28.51 -0.92
N SER A 376 -29.05 29.35 -1.70
CA SER A 376 -30.49 29.65 -1.58
C SER A 376 -31.35 28.76 -2.47
N GLU A 377 -32.66 28.74 -2.24
CA GLU A 377 -33.62 28.07 -3.14
C GLU A 377 -33.57 28.64 -4.57
N GLN A 378 -33.23 29.92 -4.74
CA GLN A 378 -33.06 30.55 -6.05
C GLN A 378 -31.83 30.01 -6.79
N ASP A 379 -30.75 29.68 -6.07
CA ASP A 379 -29.55 29.08 -6.67
C ASP A 379 -29.84 27.67 -7.19
N ILE A 380 -30.70 26.92 -6.47
CA ILE A 380 -31.18 25.61 -6.91
C ILE A 380 -32.06 25.77 -8.15
N ALA A 381 -33.03 26.70 -8.12
CA ALA A 381 -33.95 26.95 -9.23
C ALA A 381 -33.26 27.48 -10.49
N SER A 382 -32.13 28.19 -10.34
CA SER A 382 -31.36 28.75 -11.45
C SER A 382 -30.21 27.85 -11.94
N ASP A 383 -30.07 26.64 -11.38
CA ASP A 383 -28.99 25.70 -11.68
C ASP A 383 -27.58 26.28 -11.49
N LYS A 384 -27.43 27.32 -10.66
CA LYS A 384 -26.18 28.09 -10.56
C LYS A 384 -25.85 28.42 -9.13
N LEU A 385 -24.65 28.02 -8.72
CA LEU A 385 -24.06 28.46 -7.47
C LEU A 385 -23.63 29.93 -7.64
N ALA A 386 -24.40 30.88 -7.10
CA ALA A 386 -24.08 32.30 -7.22
C ALA A 386 -22.76 32.66 -6.50
N ASP A 387 -22.14 33.76 -6.94
CA ASP A 387 -20.95 34.28 -6.29
C ASP A 387 -21.29 34.76 -4.87
N GLY A 388 -20.42 34.41 -3.91
CA GLY A 388 -20.67 34.68 -2.49
C GLY A 388 -21.70 33.74 -1.83
N ARG A 389 -22.17 32.67 -2.52
CA ARG A 389 -23.02 31.62 -1.95
C ARG A 389 -22.52 30.20 -2.23
N GLY A 390 -21.19 30.04 -2.15
CA GLY A 390 -20.51 28.78 -2.47
C GLY A 390 -20.46 27.74 -1.34
N GLY A 391 -20.85 28.11 -0.13
CA GLY A 391 -20.97 27.22 1.03
C GLY A 391 -19.75 27.16 1.95
N TRP A 392 -18.55 27.57 1.53
CA TRP A 392 -17.35 27.46 2.38
C TRP A 392 -17.47 28.28 3.66
N ASP A 393 -18.06 29.49 3.61
CA ASP A 393 -18.19 30.37 4.78
C ASP A 393 -19.18 29.81 5.81
N CYS A 394 -19.95 28.76 5.46
CA CYS A 394 -20.83 28.05 6.37
C CYS A 394 -20.15 26.93 7.16
N ILE A 395 -18.89 26.60 6.88
CA ILE A 395 -18.13 25.60 7.63
C ILE A 395 -17.70 26.21 8.97
N ASP A 396 -18.25 25.71 10.08
CA ASP A 396 -17.93 26.21 11.43
C ASP A 396 -16.58 25.66 11.92
N ARG A 397 -15.50 26.28 11.41
CA ARG A 397 -14.10 25.98 11.74
C ARG A 397 -13.84 25.96 13.25
N LYS A 398 -14.46 26.88 14.00
CA LYS A 398 -14.25 27.01 15.45
C LYS A 398 -14.87 25.83 16.20
N ARG A 399 -16.10 25.42 15.84
CA ARG A 399 -16.74 24.24 16.43
C ARG A 399 -16.04 22.95 16.03
N ILE A 400 -15.63 22.80 14.77
CA ILE A 400 -14.85 21.63 14.32
C ILE A 400 -13.57 21.51 15.15
N TYR A 401 -12.79 22.58 15.30
CA TYR A 401 -11.56 22.57 16.10
C TYR A 401 -11.84 22.20 17.57
N ALA A 402 -12.83 22.86 18.19
CA ALA A 402 -13.18 22.60 19.58
C ALA A 402 -13.64 21.15 19.80
N TRP A 403 -14.36 20.58 18.84
CA TRP A 403 -14.78 19.17 18.86
C TRP A 403 -13.59 18.22 18.68
N MET A 404 -12.71 18.44 17.70
CA MET A 404 -11.50 17.63 17.53
C MET A 404 -10.61 17.60 18.77
N MET A 405 -10.50 18.74 19.48
CA MET A 405 -9.78 18.80 20.75
C MET A 405 -10.45 17.98 21.86
N ARG A 406 -11.78 17.80 21.85
CA ARG A 406 -12.48 16.90 22.78
C ARG A 406 -12.23 15.43 22.45
N LEU A 407 -12.07 15.10 21.17
CA LEU A 407 -11.80 13.74 20.71
C LEU A 407 -10.35 13.30 20.91
N LYS A 408 -9.44 14.27 21.03
CA LYS A 408 -8.00 14.04 21.17
C LYS A 408 -7.66 13.24 22.43
N GLN A 409 -6.87 12.20 22.26
CA GLN A 409 -6.37 11.35 23.33
C GLN A 409 -4.96 11.74 23.77
N PRO A 410 -4.54 11.40 25.01
CA PRO A 410 -3.23 11.76 25.55
C PRO A 410 -2.03 11.18 24.79
N ASP A 411 -2.22 10.04 24.11
CA ASP A 411 -1.21 9.38 23.28
C ASP A 411 -1.08 9.96 21.87
N GLY A 412 -1.92 10.94 21.52
CA GLY A 412 -1.98 11.55 20.19
C GLY A 412 -3.04 10.95 19.27
N ALA A 413 -3.71 9.87 19.67
CA ALA A 413 -4.84 9.31 18.93
C ALA A 413 -6.08 10.20 19.01
N PHE A 414 -7.12 9.82 18.27
CA PHE A 414 -8.43 10.48 18.30
C PHE A 414 -9.54 9.44 18.33
N LEU A 415 -10.56 9.71 19.14
CA LEU A 415 -11.87 9.06 18.98
C LEU A 415 -12.47 9.48 17.63
N VAL A 416 -13.20 8.60 16.95
CA VAL A 416 -13.85 8.93 15.67
C VAL A 416 -15.05 9.89 15.83
N HIS A 417 -15.69 9.86 17.00
CA HIS A 417 -16.76 10.74 17.46
C HIS A 417 -16.84 10.63 18.99
N ASP A 418 -17.70 11.41 19.65
CA ASP A 418 -17.88 11.32 21.10
C ASP A 418 -18.30 9.88 21.48
N GLN A 419 -17.50 9.22 22.34
CA GLN A 419 -17.66 7.80 22.74
C GLN A 419 -17.48 6.76 21.62
N GLY A 420 -16.88 7.14 20.49
CA GLY A 420 -16.60 6.22 19.37
C GLY A 420 -15.36 5.36 19.59
N GLU A 421 -15.00 4.58 18.57
CA GLU A 421 -13.73 3.85 18.53
C GLU A 421 -12.52 4.78 18.34
N ILE A 422 -11.32 4.22 18.55
CA ILE A 422 -10.04 4.85 18.23
C ILE A 422 -9.36 3.99 17.18
N ASP A 423 -8.96 4.61 16.07
CA ASP A 423 -8.03 4.03 15.10
C ASP A 423 -7.43 5.13 14.21
N VAL A 424 -6.45 4.74 13.41
CA VAL A 424 -5.67 5.65 12.57
C VAL A 424 -6.48 6.33 11.46
N ARG A 425 -7.72 5.88 11.15
CA ARG A 425 -8.62 6.61 10.25
C ARG A 425 -9.00 7.96 10.85
N ALA A 426 -9.27 8.01 12.17
CA ALA A 426 -9.56 9.24 12.89
C ALA A 426 -8.38 10.21 12.76
N THR A 427 -7.17 9.70 13.01
CA THR A 427 -5.92 10.46 12.89
C THR A 427 -5.73 11.04 11.49
N TYR A 428 -5.90 10.22 10.44
CA TYR A 428 -5.85 10.69 9.07
C TYR A 428 -6.88 11.78 8.78
N CYS A 429 -8.14 11.56 9.17
CA CYS A 429 -9.21 12.54 8.98
C CYS A 429 -8.86 13.89 9.65
N VAL A 430 -8.36 13.88 10.89
CA VAL A 430 -7.95 15.10 11.60
C VAL A 430 -6.85 15.84 10.85
N VAL A 431 -5.81 15.14 10.39
CA VAL A 431 -4.71 15.77 9.63
C VAL A 431 -5.23 16.41 8.35
N VAL A 432 -6.09 15.71 7.59
CA VAL A 432 -6.67 16.24 6.35
C VAL A 432 -7.58 17.45 6.62
N ILE A 433 -8.57 17.31 7.50
CA ILE A 433 -9.56 18.35 7.77
C ILE A 433 -8.85 19.60 8.32
N ALA A 434 -7.92 19.42 9.26
CA ALA A 434 -7.21 20.54 9.87
C ALA A 434 -6.29 21.26 8.87
N SER A 435 -5.72 20.52 7.92
CA SER A 435 -4.92 21.09 6.82
C SER A 435 -5.81 21.83 5.81
N LEU A 436 -6.90 21.23 5.32
CA LEU A 436 -7.75 21.90 4.33
C LEU A 436 -8.44 23.16 4.88
N LEU A 437 -8.83 23.15 6.16
CA LEU A 437 -9.53 24.26 6.81
C LEU A 437 -8.60 25.27 7.50
N GLY A 438 -7.27 25.08 7.47
CA GLY A 438 -6.34 25.98 8.14
C GLY A 438 -6.62 26.15 9.63
N ILE A 439 -6.91 25.05 10.34
CA ILE A 439 -7.21 25.03 11.78
C ILE A 439 -6.21 24.18 12.59
N ALA A 440 -5.13 23.71 11.95
CA ALA A 440 -4.09 22.95 12.63
C ALA A 440 -3.34 23.79 13.68
N THR A 441 -3.07 23.21 14.84
CA THR A 441 -2.28 23.82 15.91
C THR A 441 -1.27 22.81 16.45
N GLU A 442 -0.23 23.32 17.12
CA GLU A 442 0.74 22.48 17.82
C GLU A 442 0.05 21.53 18.82
N ALA A 443 -0.94 22.04 19.56
CA ALA A 443 -1.71 21.25 20.53
C ALA A 443 -2.53 20.14 19.84
N LEU A 444 -3.17 20.43 18.71
CA LEU A 444 -3.95 19.43 17.98
C LEU A 444 -3.03 18.29 17.48
N PHE A 445 -1.86 18.63 16.95
CA PHE A 445 -0.93 17.66 16.35
C PHE A 445 0.10 17.06 17.33
N GLN A 446 0.06 17.45 18.60
CA GLN A 446 0.93 16.87 19.63
C GLN A 446 0.73 15.35 19.74
N GLY A 447 1.82 14.58 19.66
CA GLY A 447 1.79 13.11 19.78
C GLY A 447 1.22 12.36 18.57
N VAL A 448 0.75 13.05 17.52
CA VAL A 448 0.09 12.38 16.38
C VAL A 448 1.06 11.49 15.59
N ALA A 449 2.28 11.99 15.32
CA ALA A 449 3.31 11.20 14.64
C ALA A 449 3.74 9.97 15.45
N ASP A 450 3.76 10.11 16.78
CA ASP A 450 4.09 9.05 17.71
C ASP A 450 3.01 7.96 17.76
N HIS A 451 1.73 8.36 17.84
CA HIS A 451 0.61 7.42 17.72
C HIS A 451 0.68 6.65 16.39
N ILE A 452 0.90 7.33 15.26
CA ILE A 452 1.05 6.65 13.96
C ILE A 452 2.19 5.63 14.00
N ALA A 453 3.36 6.01 14.49
CA ALA A 453 4.52 5.11 14.58
C ALA A 453 4.24 3.88 15.47
N SER A 454 3.47 4.03 16.55
CA SER A 454 3.08 2.90 17.42
C SER A 454 2.14 1.89 16.76
N CYS A 455 1.47 2.26 15.66
CA CYS A 455 0.60 1.35 14.92
C CYS A 455 1.35 0.44 13.94
N GLN A 456 2.67 0.64 13.73
CA GLN A 456 3.44 -0.17 12.79
C GLN A 456 3.65 -1.60 13.31
N THR A 457 3.35 -2.59 12.47
CA THR A 457 3.41 -4.02 12.79
C THR A 457 4.77 -4.63 12.46
N TYR A 458 4.97 -5.89 12.84
CA TYR A 458 6.17 -6.65 12.45
C TYR A 458 6.25 -6.91 10.94
N GLU A 459 5.11 -7.02 10.25
CA GLU A 459 5.05 -7.20 8.79
C GLU A 459 5.66 -5.99 8.07
N GLY A 460 5.44 -4.79 8.62
CA GLY A 460 5.95 -3.52 8.11
C GLY A 460 4.85 -2.51 7.81
N GLY A 461 3.64 -2.97 7.51
CA GLY A 461 2.45 -2.13 7.41
C GLY A 461 1.89 -1.72 8.77
N PHE A 462 0.75 -1.03 8.77
CA PHE A 462 0.13 -0.50 9.99
C PHE A 462 -1.17 -1.21 10.34
N ALA A 463 -1.36 -1.44 11.64
CA ALA A 463 -2.61 -1.87 12.23
C ALA A 463 -3.56 -0.68 12.44
N ALA A 464 -4.80 -0.99 12.83
CA ALA A 464 -5.82 0.03 13.09
C ALA A 464 -5.43 0.97 14.24
N LEU A 465 -4.91 0.43 15.33
CA LEU A 465 -4.53 1.18 16.52
C LEU A 465 -3.34 0.52 17.23
N SER A 466 -2.89 1.13 18.32
CA SER A 466 -1.90 0.60 19.24
C SER A 466 -2.44 0.62 20.67
N CYS A 467 -1.89 -0.25 21.53
CA CYS A 467 -2.27 -0.29 22.94
C CYS A 467 -1.42 0.69 23.74
N SER A 468 -2.01 1.82 24.09
CA SER A 468 -1.41 2.79 25.01
C SER A 468 -1.67 2.41 26.46
N VAL A 469 -0.60 2.30 27.24
CA VAL A 469 -0.69 2.29 28.70
C VAL A 469 -0.70 3.73 29.18
N LEU A 470 -1.76 4.17 29.86
CA LEU A 470 -1.85 5.51 30.42
C LEU A 470 -1.42 5.50 31.89
N VAL A 471 -0.59 6.47 32.27
CA VAL A 471 -0.20 6.76 33.64
C VAL A 471 -0.83 8.08 34.04
N ILE A 472 -1.55 8.05 35.16
CA ILE A 472 -2.17 9.21 35.78
C ILE A 472 -1.21 9.71 36.85
N ASP A 473 -0.71 10.92 36.69
CA ASP A 473 0.15 11.60 37.65
C ASP A 473 -0.51 12.91 38.08
N HIS A 474 -1.08 12.91 39.29
CA HIS A 474 -1.92 13.99 39.82
C HIS A 474 -3.00 14.42 38.79
N ASP A 475 -2.83 15.61 38.20
CA ASP A 475 -3.77 16.22 37.24
C ASP A 475 -3.35 16.00 35.77
N THR A 476 -2.35 15.15 35.51
CA THR A 476 -1.83 14.89 34.16
C THR A 476 -2.01 13.44 33.76
N VAL A 477 -2.41 13.21 32.51
CA VAL A 477 -2.48 11.88 31.90
C VAL A 477 -1.41 11.80 30.82
N ARG A 478 -0.54 10.80 30.89
CA ARG A 478 0.55 10.59 29.92
C ARG A 478 0.68 9.13 29.56
N THR A 479 1.38 8.83 28.46
CA THR A 479 1.75 7.46 28.12
C THR A 479 2.81 6.93 29.09
N GLY A 480 2.59 5.73 29.60
CA GLY A 480 3.50 5.00 30.49
C GLY A 480 4.54 4.16 29.75
N LEU A 481 4.30 3.88 28.46
CA LEU A 481 5.21 3.18 27.58
C LEU A 481 5.73 4.14 26.50
N SER A 482 6.99 3.95 26.09
CA SER A 482 7.50 4.60 24.89
C SER A 482 6.72 4.12 23.66
N VAL A 483 6.71 4.92 22.62
CA VAL A 483 6.05 4.62 21.32
C VAL A 483 6.41 3.23 20.81
N HIS A 484 7.68 2.85 20.87
CA HIS A 484 8.18 1.55 20.41
C HIS A 484 7.84 0.36 21.31
N ALA A 485 7.41 0.63 22.55
CA ALA A 485 6.99 -0.40 23.48
C ALA A 485 5.47 -0.61 23.48
N GLN A 486 4.71 0.25 22.77
CA GLN A 486 3.28 0.10 22.61
C GLN A 486 3.00 -0.96 21.53
N PRO A 487 2.31 -2.07 21.87
CA PRO A 487 2.04 -3.10 20.88
C PRO A 487 0.94 -2.62 19.92
N PRO A 488 1.14 -2.75 18.59
CA PRO A 488 0.07 -2.52 17.62
C PRO A 488 -1.06 -3.55 17.84
N GLN A 489 -2.31 -3.14 17.60
CA GLN A 489 -3.49 -3.97 17.74
C GLN A 489 -4.18 -4.15 16.39
N GLY A 490 -4.10 -5.37 15.87
CA GLY A 490 -4.60 -5.75 14.55
C GLY A 490 -3.47 -6.12 13.60
N GLU A 491 -3.86 -6.61 12.43
CA GLU A 491 -2.97 -6.98 11.34
C GLU A 491 -2.59 -5.75 10.51
N ALA A 492 -1.47 -5.82 9.79
CA ALA A 492 -1.15 -4.83 8.78
C ALA A 492 -2.25 -4.80 7.71
N HIS A 493 -2.82 -3.63 7.43
CA HIS A 493 -3.91 -3.53 6.46
C HIS A 493 -3.81 -2.26 5.62
N GLY A 494 -3.99 -2.38 4.31
CA GLY A 494 -3.80 -1.34 3.31
C GLY A 494 -4.55 -0.05 3.63
N GLY A 495 -5.81 -0.16 4.03
CA GLY A 495 -6.61 1.01 4.44
C GLY A 495 -6.00 1.78 5.62
N TYR A 496 -5.52 1.09 6.66
CA TYR A 496 -4.89 1.71 7.82
C TYR A 496 -3.48 2.19 7.49
N ALA A 497 -2.73 1.42 6.70
CA ALA A 497 -1.40 1.79 6.21
C ALA A 497 -1.43 3.05 5.35
N PHE A 498 -2.43 3.22 4.48
CA PHE A 498 -2.65 4.47 3.76
C PHE A 498 -2.96 5.62 4.71
N CYS A 499 -3.91 5.45 5.64
CA CYS A 499 -4.27 6.49 6.61
C CYS A 499 -3.05 6.94 7.42
N ALA A 500 -2.28 5.98 7.95
CA ALA A 500 -1.04 6.20 8.68
C ALA A 500 0.00 6.92 7.81
N SER A 501 0.29 6.39 6.62
CA SER A 501 1.36 6.88 5.75
C SER A 501 1.02 8.26 5.19
N ALA A 502 -0.21 8.51 4.72
CA ALA A 502 -0.61 9.81 4.20
C ALA A 502 -0.56 10.90 5.28
N ALA A 503 -1.06 10.60 6.49
CA ALA A 503 -0.96 11.51 7.63
C ALA A 503 0.49 11.76 8.03
N TYR A 504 1.31 10.70 8.06
CA TYR A 504 2.72 10.77 8.41
C TYR A 504 3.54 11.54 7.38
N THR A 505 3.32 11.33 6.08
CA THR A 505 3.94 12.08 4.98
C THR A 505 3.62 13.57 5.10
N GLN A 506 2.36 13.92 5.35
CA GLN A 506 1.97 15.32 5.55
C GLN A 506 2.68 15.96 6.76
N LEU A 507 2.78 15.23 7.87
CA LEU A 507 3.48 15.69 9.07
C LEU A 507 4.98 15.85 8.81
N CYS A 508 5.62 14.86 8.18
CA CYS A 508 7.05 14.89 7.83
C CYS A 508 7.37 16.08 6.91
N LEU A 509 6.56 16.30 5.88
CA LEU A 509 6.69 17.46 5.01
C LEU A 509 6.49 18.76 5.80
N ALA A 510 5.61 18.80 6.80
CA ALA A 510 5.45 19.94 7.70
C ALA A 510 6.52 20.05 8.81
N GLY A 511 7.57 19.22 8.78
CA GLY A 511 8.69 19.26 9.74
C GLY A 511 8.42 18.55 11.07
N LYS A 512 7.38 17.69 11.13
CA LYS A 512 7.06 16.83 12.27
C LYS A 512 7.36 15.38 11.91
N SER A 513 8.18 14.70 12.68
CA SER A 513 8.50 13.28 12.43
C SER A 513 8.49 12.47 13.73
N SER A 514 8.36 11.15 13.56
CA SER A 514 8.62 10.16 14.59
C SER A 514 9.45 9.04 13.95
N ARG A 515 9.63 7.90 14.61
CA ARG A 515 10.41 6.78 14.02
C ARG A 515 9.47 5.72 13.46
N VAL A 516 9.17 5.84 12.16
CA VAL A 516 8.56 4.80 11.32
C VAL A 516 9.67 4.05 10.57
N ASP A 517 9.63 2.72 10.55
CA ASP A 517 10.54 1.90 9.75
C ASP A 517 10.08 1.86 8.30
N THR A 518 10.58 2.80 7.48
CA THR A 518 10.21 2.91 6.07
C THR A 518 10.70 1.75 5.23
N ARG A 519 11.78 1.06 5.63
CA ARG A 519 12.30 -0.11 4.90
C ARG A 519 11.34 -1.28 5.00
N LYS A 520 10.86 -1.59 6.22
CA LYS A 520 9.84 -2.63 6.42
C LYS A 520 8.53 -2.27 5.72
N LEU A 521 8.13 -1.00 5.79
CA LEU A 521 6.90 -0.53 5.16
C LEU A 521 6.96 -0.67 3.63
N VAL A 522 8.07 -0.31 2.99
CA VAL A 522 8.27 -0.53 1.55
C VAL A 522 8.15 -2.02 1.22
N ARG A 523 8.90 -2.89 1.93
CA ARG A 523 8.84 -4.34 1.71
C ARG A 523 7.41 -4.89 1.78
N TRP A 524 6.66 -4.51 2.81
CA TRP A 524 5.28 -4.96 2.98
C TRP A 524 4.34 -4.38 1.92
N ALA A 525 4.45 -3.09 1.62
CA ALA A 525 3.56 -2.44 0.66
C ALA A 525 3.73 -3.01 -0.75
N THR A 526 4.97 -3.26 -1.19
CA THR A 526 5.25 -3.80 -2.53
C THR A 526 4.81 -5.26 -2.67
N SER A 527 4.86 -6.05 -1.59
CA SER A 527 4.37 -7.45 -1.61
C SER A 527 2.85 -7.57 -1.72
N LEU A 528 2.08 -6.48 -1.60
CA LEU A 528 0.62 -6.49 -1.75
C LEU A 528 0.17 -6.43 -3.21
N GLN A 529 1.06 -6.12 -4.16
CA GLN A 529 0.70 -6.18 -5.57
C GLN A 529 0.60 -7.64 -5.99
N GLY A 530 -0.55 -7.99 -6.57
CA GLY A 530 -0.83 -9.31 -7.09
C GLY A 530 0.09 -9.67 -8.25
N THR A 531 0.30 -10.97 -8.42
CA THR A 531 1.06 -11.52 -9.53
C THR A 531 0.30 -11.34 -10.86
N PRO A 532 0.90 -11.66 -12.02
CA PRO A 532 0.18 -11.63 -13.30
C PRO A 532 -1.11 -12.47 -13.31
N TYR A 533 -1.17 -13.57 -12.56
CA TYR A 533 -2.37 -14.42 -12.47
C TYR A 533 -3.52 -13.76 -11.69
N GLU A 534 -3.20 -12.80 -10.84
CA GLU A 534 -4.16 -11.95 -10.13
C GLU A 534 -4.39 -10.63 -10.88
N GLY A 535 -3.87 -10.52 -12.11
CA GLY A 535 -4.04 -9.37 -13.00
C GLY A 535 -3.28 -8.12 -12.56
N GLY A 536 -2.39 -8.19 -11.57
CA GLY A 536 -1.62 -7.03 -11.10
C GLY A 536 -2.38 -6.04 -10.20
N GLY A 537 -3.57 -6.42 -9.72
CA GLY A 537 -4.33 -5.66 -8.71
C GLY A 537 -3.69 -5.76 -7.33
N PHE A 538 -4.18 -5.00 -6.35
CA PHE A 538 -3.64 -5.05 -4.99
C PHE A 538 -4.57 -5.79 -4.04
N ARG A 539 -3.97 -6.50 -3.07
CA ARG A 539 -4.67 -7.03 -1.89
C ARG A 539 -4.52 -6.08 -0.70
N GLY A 540 -5.47 -6.14 0.24
CA GLY A 540 -5.46 -5.28 1.42
C GLY A 540 -4.56 -5.76 2.56
N ARG A 541 -4.29 -7.06 2.61
CA ARG A 541 -3.47 -7.70 3.64
C ARG A 541 -2.97 -9.04 3.14
N THR A 542 -1.96 -9.55 3.83
CA THR A 542 -1.26 -10.78 3.50
C THR A 542 -2.24 -11.96 3.41
N ASN A 543 -2.07 -12.83 2.40
CA ASN A 543 -2.93 -14.01 2.17
C ASN A 543 -4.45 -13.72 1.99
N LYS A 544 -4.81 -12.52 1.51
CA LYS A 544 -6.18 -12.23 1.04
C LYS A 544 -6.19 -11.89 -0.44
N LEU A 545 -7.40 -11.86 -0.99
CA LEU A 545 -7.66 -11.64 -2.40
C LEU A 545 -7.36 -10.20 -2.82
N VAL A 546 -7.03 -10.03 -4.10
CA VAL A 546 -7.01 -8.73 -4.75
C VAL A 546 -8.40 -8.07 -4.76
N ASP A 547 -8.43 -6.74 -4.69
CA ASP A 547 -9.64 -5.91 -4.70
C ASP A 547 -9.29 -4.52 -5.27
N GLY A 548 -10.10 -4.04 -6.22
CA GLY A 548 -9.88 -2.79 -6.93
C GLY A 548 -9.77 -1.55 -6.06
N CYS A 549 -10.39 -1.51 -4.87
CA CYS A 549 -10.24 -0.35 -3.97
C CYS A 549 -8.80 -0.20 -3.45
N TYR A 550 -8.05 -1.29 -3.32
CA TYR A 550 -6.64 -1.25 -2.92
C TYR A 550 -5.72 -0.74 -4.02
N GLY A 551 -6.21 -0.53 -5.25
CA GLY A 551 -5.51 0.29 -6.24
C GLY A 551 -5.21 1.70 -5.72
N TRP A 552 -6.04 2.24 -4.84
CA TRP A 552 -5.75 3.46 -4.08
C TRP A 552 -4.98 3.15 -2.78
N PHE A 553 -5.56 2.34 -1.90
CA PHE A 553 -5.07 2.18 -0.52
C PHE A 553 -3.73 1.44 -0.39
N CYS A 554 -3.35 0.61 -1.37
CA CYS A 554 -2.06 -0.08 -1.40
C CYS A 554 -1.23 0.33 -2.62
N GLY A 555 -1.89 0.62 -3.74
CA GLY A 555 -1.27 1.08 -4.98
C GLY A 555 -0.99 2.59 -4.95
N GLY A 556 -1.50 3.32 -5.93
CA GLY A 556 -1.11 4.71 -6.22
C GLY A 556 -1.10 5.64 -5.00
N GLY A 557 -2.13 5.60 -4.14
CA GLY A 557 -2.22 6.48 -2.97
C GLY A 557 -1.10 6.22 -1.95
N LEU A 558 -0.96 4.97 -1.50
CA LEU A 558 0.08 4.57 -0.53
C LEU A 558 1.48 4.69 -1.13
N MET A 559 1.67 4.18 -2.35
CA MET A 559 2.97 4.16 -3.02
C MET A 559 3.50 5.56 -3.29
N THR A 560 2.66 6.49 -3.74
CA THR A 560 3.08 7.89 -3.93
C THR A 560 3.43 8.59 -2.61
N CYS A 561 2.70 8.31 -1.52
CA CYS A 561 3.07 8.80 -0.19
C CYS A 561 4.41 8.22 0.30
N LEU A 562 4.64 6.92 0.05
CA LEU A 562 5.88 6.23 0.41
C LEU A 562 7.07 6.72 -0.39
N GLU A 563 6.89 6.87 -1.70
CA GLU A 563 7.85 7.46 -2.62
C GLU A 563 8.37 8.79 -2.05
N ALA A 564 7.48 9.67 -1.58
CA ALA A 564 7.86 10.97 -0.99
C ALA A 564 8.60 10.86 0.37
N LEU A 565 8.50 9.73 1.08
CA LEU A 565 9.23 9.48 2.33
C LEU A 565 10.62 8.89 2.11
N VAL A 566 10.82 8.11 1.04
CA VAL A 566 12.05 7.33 0.83
C VAL A 566 12.98 7.93 -0.23
N PHE A 567 12.45 8.75 -1.14
CA PHE A 567 13.24 9.42 -2.17
C PHE A 567 13.35 10.92 -1.88
N PRO A 568 14.45 11.57 -2.30
CA PRO A 568 14.62 13.01 -2.11
C PRO A 568 13.53 13.80 -2.87
N PRO A 569 13.14 15.00 -2.39
CA PRO A 569 12.21 15.85 -3.09
C PRO A 569 12.83 16.39 -4.39
N MET A 570 11.98 16.81 -5.34
CA MET A 570 12.45 17.36 -6.62
C MET A 570 13.19 18.68 -6.38
N GLN A 571 14.48 18.70 -6.75
CA GLN A 571 15.33 19.89 -6.68
C GLN A 571 15.12 20.79 -7.91
N GLU A 572 15.58 22.05 -7.81
CA GLU A 572 15.63 22.95 -8.97
C GLU A 572 16.58 22.36 -10.04
N PRO A 573 16.29 22.52 -11.34
CA PRO A 573 17.30 22.31 -12.35
C PRO A 573 18.44 23.29 -12.06
N ALA A 574 19.66 22.78 -11.86
CA ALA A 574 20.82 23.62 -11.58
C ALA A 574 20.98 24.68 -12.69
N GLN A 575 20.79 25.95 -12.33
CA GLN A 575 21.24 27.07 -13.15
C GLN A 575 22.75 27.20 -12.91
N ASP A 576 23.52 27.06 -13.99
CA ASP A 576 25.00 27.08 -14.03
C ASP A 576 25.71 25.84 -13.45
N MET A 577 25.82 24.78 -14.26
CA MET A 577 27.00 23.93 -14.25
C MET A 577 27.62 23.87 -15.64
N ASP A 578 28.92 24.17 -15.71
CA ASP A 578 29.73 24.11 -16.91
C ASP A 578 29.58 22.76 -17.64
N LEU A 579 29.27 22.85 -18.93
CA LEU A 579 28.92 21.78 -19.88
C LEU A 579 30.06 20.81 -20.24
N GLU A 580 31.05 20.59 -19.38
CA GLU A 580 32.22 19.76 -19.73
C GLU A 580 32.65 18.71 -18.68
N SER A 581 31.85 18.38 -17.66
CA SER A 581 32.25 17.27 -16.75
C SER A 581 31.18 16.38 -16.11
N SER A 582 29.93 16.36 -16.56
CA SER A 582 28.94 15.40 -16.04
C SER A 582 28.96 14.09 -16.83
N SER A 583 29.83 13.16 -16.45
CA SER A 583 29.80 11.77 -16.90
C SER A 583 28.47 11.10 -16.54
N SER A 584 27.65 10.80 -17.56
CA SER A 584 26.70 9.68 -17.77
C SER A 584 25.95 8.95 -16.64
N TRP A 585 25.79 9.49 -15.43
CA TRP A 585 25.05 8.83 -14.33
C TRP A 585 23.66 9.41 -14.00
N GLU A 586 23.19 10.46 -14.70
CA GLU A 586 21.96 11.20 -14.34
C GLU A 586 20.68 10.78 -15.10
N SER A 587 20.71 9.73 -15.94
CA SER A 587 19.53 9.26 -16.68
C SER A 587 18.94 7.94 -16.19
N ALA A 588 19.31 7.47 -14.99
CA ALA A 588 18.62 6.34 -14.37
C ALA A 588 17.15 6.74 -14.13
N GLN A 589 16.21 6.08 -14.82
CA GLN A 589 14.78 6.21 -14.54
C GLN A 589 14.56 6.13 -13.03
N GLU A 590 13.96 7.17 -12.46
CA GLU A 590 13.68 7.21 -11.02
C GLU A 590 12.93 5.93 -10.59
N PRO A 591 13.42 5.20 -9.58
CA PRO A 591 12.85 3.93 -9.16
C PRO A 591 11.38 4.07 -8.76
N GLU A 592 10.53 3.20 -9.31
CA GLU A 592 9.11 3.09 -8.96
C GLU A 592 8.91 2.00 -7.91
N LEU A 593 8.01 2.24 -6.95
CA LEU A 593 7.73 1.25 -5.91
C LEU A 593 6.69 0.20 -6.33
N PHE A 594 6.01 0.36 -7.46
CA PHE A 594 4.99 -0.57 -7.93
C PHE A 594 4.82 -0.56 -9.44
N ASP A 595 4.25 -1.63 -9.99
CA ASP A 595 3.96 -1.73 -11.41
C ASP A 595 2.65 -0.98 -11.74
N ARG A 596 2.81 0.26 -12.22
CA ARG A 596 1.70 1.15 -12.62
C ARG A 596 0.90 0.57 -13.79
N ALA A 597 1.58 -0.07 -14.75
CA ALA A 597 0.94 -0.62 -15.94
C ALA A 597 0.06 -1.83 -15.60
N ALA A 598 0.55 -2.71 -14.73
CA ALA A 598 -0.22 -3.86 -14.25
C ALA A 598 -1.46 -3.42 -13.44
N LEU A 599 -1.32 -2.42 -12.56
CA LEU A 599 -2.48 -1.88 -11.85
C LEU A 599 -3.49 -1.22 -12.81
N ALA A 600 -3.03 -0.45 -13.79
CA ALA A 600 -3.91 0.13 -14.80
C ALA A 600 -4.65 -0.96 -15.59
N ALA A 601 -3.96 -2.04 -15.98
CA ALA A 601 -4.55 -3.19 -16.66
C ALA A 601 -5.62 -3.87 -15.79
N TYR A 602 -5.35 -4.12 -14.50
CA TYR A 602 -6.35 -4.67 -13.57
C TYR A 602 -7.61 -3.80 -13.53
N ILE A 603 -7.45 -2.49 -13.39
CA ILE A 603 -8.59 -1.57 -13.26
C ILE A 603 -9.42 -1.57 -14.57
N LEU A 604 -8.76 -1.53 -15.72
CA LEU A 604 -9.42 -1.47 -17.02
C LEU A 604 -10.05 -2.80 -17.44
N VAL A 605 -9.40 -3.94 -17.21
CA VAL A 605 -9.87 -5.26 -17.62
C VAL A 605 -10.81 -5.89 -16.60
N VAL A 606 -10.46 -5.82 -15.31
CA VAL A 606 -11.12 -6.58 -14.24
C VAL A 606 -12.19 -5.75 -13.51
N ALA A 607 -11.84 -4.53 -13.12
CA ALA A 607 -12.67 -3.73 -12.22
C ALA A 607 -13.83 -2.99 -12.90
N GLN A 608 -13.79 -2.78 -14.23
CA GLN A 608 -14.92 -2.15 -14.92
C GLN A 608 -16.14 -3.08 -14.96
N ALA A 609 -17.26 -2.71 -14.33
CA ALA A 609 -18.45 -3.55 -14.35
C ALA A 609 -19.10 -3.60 -15.74
N PRO A 610 -19.42 -4.80 -16.27
CA PRO A 610 -20.03 -4.93 -17.58
C PRO A 610 -21.47 -4.38 -17.54
N LEU A 611 -21.86 -3.67 -18.61
CA LEU A 611 -23.25 -3.23 -18.91
C LEU A 611 -23.87 -2.16 -18.00
N THR A 612 -23.50 -2.09 -16.70
CA THR A 612 -24.16 -1.16 -15.74
C THR A 612 -23.45 0.18 -15.59
N GLY A 613 -22.20 0.29 -16.03
CA GLY A 613 -21.29 1.33 -15.56
C GLY A 613 -20.84 1.08 -14.12
N GLY A 614 -20.01 2.00 -13.61
CA GLY A 614 -19.28 1.86 -12.33
C GLY A 614 -18.10 0.89 -12.37
N LEU A 615 -17.29 0.91 -11.31
CA LEU A 615 -16.22 -0.06 -11.07
C LEU A 615 -16.50 -0.83 -9.77
N ARG A 616 -15.88 -2.01 -9.64
CA ARG A 616 -16.13 -3.00 -8.58
C ARG A 616 -14.84 -3.43 -7.87
N ASP A 617 -15.01 -4.22 -6.82
CA ASP A 617 -13.97 -4.97 -6.12
C ASP A 617 -13.21 -5.92 -7.08
N LYS A 618 -13.89 -6.98 -7.53
CA LYS A 618 -13.34 -8.05 -8.37
C LYS A 618 -14.45 -8.70 -9.21
N PRO A 619 -14.17 -9.67 -10.09
CA PRO A 619 -15.20 -10.40 -10.83
C PRO A 619 -16.26 -11.02 -9.91
N GLY A 620 -17.52 -11.07 -10.36
CA GLY A 620 -18.65 -11.56 -9.56
C GLY A 620 -19.20 -10.56 -8.53
N LYS A 621 -18.54 -9.43 -8.27
CA LYS A 621 -19.06 -8.36 -7.40
C LYS A 621 -19.80 -7.29 -8.19
N ARG A 622 -20.79 -6.65 -7.55
CA ARG A 622 -21.51 -5.51 -8.13
C ARG A 622 -20.66 -4.24 -8.01
N ALA A 623 -20.82 -3.32 -8.95
CA ALA A 623 -20.24 -1.99 -8.83
C ALA A 623 -20.97 -1.16 -7.76
N ASP A 624 -20.22 -0.27 -7.13
CA ASP A 624 -20.72 0.72 -6.17
C ASP A 624 -19.89 2.02 -6.27
N ALA A 625 -20.38 3.09 -5.65
CA ALA A 625 -19.71 4.39 -5.70
C ALA A 625 -18.33 4.38 -5.01
N TYR A 626 -18.16 3.58 -3.95
CA TYR A 626 -16.91 3.44 -3.21
C TYR A 626 -15.80 2.86 -4.11
N HIS A 627 -16.03 1.70 -4.70
CA HIS A 627 -15.07 1.05 -5.61
C HIS A 627 -14.88 1.88 -6.88
N THR A 628 -15.92 2.53 -7.40
CA THR A 628 -15.79 3.44 -8.54
C THR A 628 -14.82 4.59 -8.22
N CYS A 629 -14.98 5.24 -7.07
CA CYS A 629 -14.09 6.31 -6.64
C CYS A 629 -12.65 5.82 -6.47
N TYR A 630 -12.42 4.75 -5.70
CA TYR A 630 -11.05 4.34 -5.36
C TYR A 630 -10.30 3.65 -6.48
N ASN A 631 -10.97 2.92 -7.39
CA ASN A 631 -10.33 2.44 -8.61
C ASN A 631 -9.90 3.64 -9.50
N LEU A 632 -10.76 4.65 -9.68
CA LEU A 632 -10.40 5.83 -10.47
C LEU A 632 -9.30 6.66 -9.82
N SER A 633 -9.29 6.79 -8.48
CA SER A 633 -8.19 7.41 -7.74
C SER A 633 -6.87 6.68 -7.94
N GLY A 634 -6.89 5.34 -7.87
CA GLY A 634 -5.72 4.50 -8.17
C GLY A 634 -5.23 4.67 -9.59
N LEU A 635 -6.13 4.59 -10.59
CA LEU A 635 -5.83 4.77 -12.01
C LEU A 635 -5.29 6.16 -12.33
N SER A 636 -5.78 7.21 -11.66
CA SER A 636 -5.22 8.55 -11.77
C SER A 636 -3.75 8.53 -11.38
N LEU A 637 -3.39 7.93 -10.24
CA LEU A 637 -2.00 7.87 -9.82
C LEU A 637 -1.15 6.85 -10.59
N THR A 638 -1.71 5.90 -11.35
CA THR A 638 -0.88 5.16 -12.34
C THR A 638 -0.51 6.04 -13.54
N GLN A 639 -1.33 7.04 -13.88
CA GLN A 639 -1.15 7.95 -15.02
C GLN A 639 -0.39 9.23 -14.65
N HIS A 640 -0.33 9.57 -13.36
CA HIS A 640 0.33 10.77 -12.84
C HIS A 640 1.33 10.38 -11.75
N LYS A 641 2.62 10.46 -12.07
CA LYS A 641 3.68 10.31 -11.07
C LYS A 641 3.88 11.65 -10.36
N LEU A 642 3.41 11.74 -9.11
CA LEU A 642 3.44 12.97 -8.32
C LEU A 642 4.58 12.98 -7.30
N ARG A 643 5.27 14.11 -7.17
CA ARG A 643 6.35 14.32 -6.20
C ARG A 643 6.27 15.71 -5.55
N PRO A 644 6.71 15.87 -4.29
CA PRO A 644 6.88 17.19 -3.70
C PRO A 644 8.03 17.96 -4.37
N SER A 645 7.71 19.14 -4.92
CA SER A 645 8.64 20.11 -5.50
C SER A 645 9.12 21.10 -4.44
N VAL A 646 10.44 21.23 -4.31
CA VAL A 646 11.06 22.21 -3.40
C VAL A 646 10.69 23.64 -3.83
N GLN A 647 10.64 23.91 -5.13
CA GLN A 647 10.31 25.22 -5.67
C GLN A 647 8.86 25.60 -5.35
N GLN A 648 7.88 24.76 -5.74
CA GLN A 648 6.47 25.06 -5.50
C GLN A 648 6.17 25.22 -4.02
N ARG A 649 6.83 24.41 -3.18
CA ARG A 649 6.76 24.55 -1.73
C ARG A 649 7.24 25.92 -1.27
N ARG A 650 8.43 26.37 -1.69
CA ARG A 650 8.98 27.69 -1.31
C ARG A 650 8.07 28.83 -1.74
N GLU A 651 7.54 28.76 -2.97
CA GLU A 651 6.61 29.75 -3.51
C GLU A 651 5.31 29.82 -2.69
N ALA A 652 4.74 28.67 -2.34
CA ALA A 652 3.55 28.60 -1.48
C ALA A 652 3.82 29.11 -0.07
N GLU A 653 4.94 28.73 0.56
CA GLU A 653 5.32 29.21 1.90
C GLU A 653 5.57 30.74 1.92
N ALA A 654 6.09 31.31 0.83
CA ALA A 654 6.31 32.74 0.70
C ALA A 654 5.01 33.56 0.71
N GLN A 655 3.90 33.01 0.19
CA GLN A 655 2.58 33.64 0.25
C GLN A 655 2.09 33.82 1.70
N LEU A 656 2.62 33.03 2.64
CA LEU A 656 2.25 33.01 4.05
C LEU A 656 3.41 33.38 4.97
N ALA A 657 4.29 34.29 4.54
CA ALA A 657 5.51 34.65 5.27
C ALA A 657 5.29 35.04 6.75
N HIS A 658 4.12 35.62 7.08
CA HIS A 658 3.74 36.06 8.43
C HIS A 658 2.81 35.08 9.19
N ALA A 659 2.42 33.97 8.57
CA ALA A 659 1.57 32.97 9.23
C ALA A 659 2.35 32.15 10.26
N PRO A 660 1.67 31.52 11.24
CA PRO A 660 2.29 30.56 12.15
C PRO A 660 3.08 29.48 11.40
N ALA A 661 4.26 29.11 11.92
CA ALA A 661 5.20 28.21 11.24
C ALA A 661 4.56 26.89 10.78
N LEU A 662 3.75 26.27 11.64
CA LEU A 662 3.02 25.03 11.31
C LEU A 662 2.05 25.23 10.13
N LEU A 663 1.25 26.29 10.14
CA LEU A 663 0.30 26.57 9.06
C LEU A 663 1.02 26.86 7.76
N ARG A 664 2.09 27.66 7.80
CA ARG A 664 2.93 27.92 6.63
C ARG A 664 3.51 26.62 6.05
N ALA A 665 4.07 25.76 6.91
CA ALA A 665 4.65 24.49 6.49
C ALA A 665 3.61 23.52 5.91
N LEU A 666 2.40 23.45 6.50
CA LEU A 666 1.31 22.63 5.98
C LEU A 666 0.79 23.14 4.63
N TYR A 667 0.68 24.47 4.47
CA TYR A 667 0.30 25.08 3.20
C TYR A 667 1.33 24.77 2.11
N GLY A 668 2.61 24.98 2.40
CA GLY A 668 3.71 24.61 1.52
C GLY A 668 3.73 23.13 1.14
N ALA A 669 3.62 22.24 2.13
CA ALA A 669 3.61 20.79 1.92
C ALA A 669 2.44 20.33 1.04
N SER A 670 1.26 20.91 1.23
CA SER A 670 0.04 20.55 0.50
C SER A 670 0.07 21.01 -0.96
N LEU A 671 0.72 22.15 -1.25
CA LEU A 671 0.80 22.71 -2.61
C LEU A 671 2.09 22.32 -3.36
N ALA A 672 2.95 21.51 -2.74
CA ALA A 672 4.21 21.10 -3.34
C ALA A 672 4.06 19.97 -4.38
N TRP A 673 2.93 19.26 -4.42
CA TRP A 673 2.78 18.06 -5.23
C TRP A 673 2.61 18.39 -6.71
N ALA A 674 3.60 18.02 -7.52
CA ALA A 674 3.63 18.25 -8.97
C ALA A 674 3.82 16.93 -9.74
N PRO A 675 3.27 16.81 -10.96
CA PRO A 675 3.59 15.70 -11.85
C PRO A 675 5.05 15.79 -12.34
N THR A 676 5.74 14.66 -12.35
CA THR A 676 7.09 14.52 -12.93
C THR A 676 7.05 14.34 -14.45
N ASP A 677 5.94 13.84 -14.97
CA ASP A 677 5.78 13.45 -16.36
C ASP A 677 4.59 14.14 -17.02
N VAL A 678 4.62 14.24 -18.35
CA VAL A 678 3.49 14.74 -19.13
C VAL A 678 2.47 13.61 -19.26
N PRO A 679 1.24 13.78 -18.75
CA PRO A 679 0.24 12.72 -18.82
C PRO A 679 -0.21 12.46 -20.25
N GLU A 680 -0.65 11.24 -20.51
CA GLU A 680 -1.25 10.87 -21.79
C GLU A 680 -2.52 11.70 -22.08
N LYS A 681 -2.83 11.89 -23.36
CA LYS A 681 -3.92 12.76 -23.85
C LYS A 681 -5.30 12.41 -23.26
N ASP A 682 -5.53 11.16 -22.90
CA ASP A 682 -6.80 10.65 -22.35
C ASP A 682 -6.70 10.24 -20.87
N ALA A 683 -5.69 10.74 -20.15
CA ALA A 683 -5.54 10.51 -18.71
C ALA A 683 -6.70 11.08 -17.89
N LEU A 684 -6.92 10.54 -16.70
CA LEU A 684 -7.79 11.13 -15.68
C LEU A 684 -7.17 12.43 -15.17
N ALA A 685 -7.93 13.25 -14.43
CA ALA A 685 -7.35 14.36 -13.69
C ALA A 685 -6.45 13.83 -12.56
N ALA A 686 -5.35 14.52 -12.26
CA ALA A 686 -4.46 14.17 -11.15
C ALA A 686 -5.15 14.38 -9.80
N THR A 687 -5.01 13.43 -8.88
CA THR A 687 -5.50 13.54 -7.50
C THR A 687 -4.37 13.67 -6.49
N HIS A 688 -4.58 14.48 -5.46
CA HIS A 688 -3.61 14.68 -4.40
C HIS A 688 -3.43 13.38 -3.58
N PRO A 689 -2.20 12.86 -3.41
CA PRO A 689 -1.97 11.55 -2.80
C PRO A 689 -2.36 11.50 -1.31
N VAL A 690 -2.20 12.62 -0.58
CA VAL A 690 -2.66 12.72 0.82
C VAL A 690 -4.17 12.93 0.93
N PHE A 691 -4.78 13.85 0.18
CA PHE A 691 -6.17 14.26 0.41
C PHE A 691 -7.21 13.48 -0.41
N ASN A 692 -6.79 12.81 -1.50
CA ASN A 692 -7.65 12.22 -2.52
C ASN A 692 -8.71 13.21 -3.05
N VAL A 693 -8.23 14.39 -3.44
CA VAL A 693 -9.00 15.50 -4.02
C VAL A 693 -8.13 16.09 -5.14
N GLY A 694 -8.73 16.62 -6.21
CA GLY A 694 -7.96 17.26 -7.29
C GLY A 694 -7.02 18.36 -6.77
N LEU A 695 -5.79 18.44 -7.31
CA LEU A 695 -4.76 19.38 -6.85
C LEU A 695 -5.25 20.84 -6.83
N THR A 696 -6.02 21.24 -7.85
CA THR A 696 -6.61 22.57 -7.97
C THR A 696 -7.63 22.86 -6.87
N HIS A 697 -8.48 21.89 -6.52
CA HIS A 697 -9.49 22.06 -5.47
C HIS A 697 -8.85 22.22 -4.09
N VAL A 698 -7.76 21.47 -3.82
CA VAL A 698 -6.93 21.63 -2.61
C VAL A 698 -6.37 23.06 -2.55
N ALA A 699 -5.75 23.52 -3.64
CA ALA A 699 -5.18 24.87 -3.71
C ALA A 699 -6.22 25.97 -3.47
N GLN A 700 -7.39 25.87 -4.10
CA GLN A 700 -8.46 26.87 -3.97
C GLN A 700 -9.02 26.92 -2.54
N MET A 701 -9.30 25.77 -1.94
CA MET A 701 -9.86 25.73 -0.58
C MET A 701 -8.85 26.21 0.46
N MET A 702 -7.58 25.79 0.34
CA MET A 702 -6.54 26.25 1.26
C MET A 702 -6.24 27.75 1.09
N ALA A 703 -6.19 28.26 -0.14
CA ALA A 703 -6.01 29.71 -0.36
C ALA A 703 -7.11 30.52 0.34
N HIS A 704 -8.36 30.06 0.29
CA HIS A 704 -9.47 30.73 0.97
C HIS A 704 -9.32 30.77 2.50
N TRP A 705 -8.76 29.74 3.14
CA TRP A 705 -8.67 29.69 4.61
C TRP A 705 -7.35 30.16 5.21
N TYR A 706 -6.29 30.20 4.41
CA TYR A 706 -4.95 30.56 4.86
C TYR A 706 -4.57 32.00 4.49
N ILE A 707 -5.06 32.52 3.38
CA ILE A 707 -4.70 33.86 2.87
C ILE A 707 -5.74 34.91 3.25
N ALA A 708 -7.03 34.56 3.18
CA ALA A 708 -8.14 35.43 3.57
C ALA A 708 -8.37 35.39 5.09
#